data_AF-A0A8S1U0N9-F1
#
_entry.id   AF-A0A8S1U0N9-F1
#
_cell.length_a   1.000
_cell.length_b   1.000
_cell.length_c   1.000
_cell.angle_alpha   90.00
_cell.angle_beta   90.00
_cell.angle_gamma   90.00
#
_symmetry.space_group_name_H-M   'P 1'
#
loop_
_entity.id
_entity.type
_entity.pdbx_description
1 polymer ?
#
loop_
_entity_poly.entity_id
_entity_poly.type
_entity_poly.pdbx_seq_one_letter_code
_entity_poly.pdbx_strand_id
1 'polypeptide(L)'
;MEESKLRIAIINKDRCKPQRCALECKKNCPINKSEKLCIEVTKQSKLCTINESLCIGCAICVKKCPFKAIMIINLPKDLSKELTHQYGANSFKLHRLPTPRPGQVLGLVGTNGIGKSTALQILSGKVQPNLGLYKEPPSFEQILKYFRGSELQSYLQKVFEGKVKAVIKPQYVDSIGKAVKGKVGEVIKNKDKLNRAEQLLKDLELSHLVDREIGMLSGGELQRFAILMACISESECLMLDEPTSYLDIKQRVVASRIIRNQVRDNNYLIVVEHDLSILDYLSDFICCLYGEQTAYGIVTMPFSVREGINIFLAGFVPTENMRFRDYELSFKISDNLDMLLENQKQKKNYQYPDMKKVQGEFSLQVKAGGFNNSEIVVLLGENGTGKTTFIKMLAGKDKDVVDIPKLSVSYKPQMIAPTFDGTVQELFRSKLQDSHRNPQFQTDVYKPLRIEDLEDNEVKKLSGGELQRVALILALGKPAEVYLLDEPSAYLDAEQRVATSKLIKRFIMNTKRAGFVVEHDFIMATYLADKAEQLLKDLELSHLVDREIGMLSGGELQRFAILMACISESECLMLDEPTSYLDIKQRVVASRIIRNQVRDNNYLIVVEHDLSILDYLSDFICCLYGEQTAYGIVTMPFSVREGINIFLAGFVPTENMRFRDYELSFKISDNLDMLLENQKQKKNYQYPDMKKVQGEFSLQVKAGGFNNSEIVVLLGENGTGKTTFIKMLAGKDKDVVDIPKLSVSYKPQMIAPTFDGTVQELFRSKLQDSHRNPQFQTDVYKPLRIEDLEDNEVKKLSGGELQRVALILALGKPAEVYLLDEPSAYLDAEQRVATSKLIKRFIMNTKRAGFVVEHDFIMATYLADKVVVYDGVPGKACVANAPEDLLTGMNKFLNVLNITFRRDPTNFRPRINKMDSILDREQKQSVGLNKFEFSFDKKIGSGSFGQIFLGTNKQTGQDVAIKLEAIANKHPQLIFEGKLYKVLQGGIGIPQAYWVGSEGEYNILVMELLGPNLEDLFNQCKRHFSLKTVLMIAQQMLSRIEFIHSKNLIHRDIKPDNFLIGLTQKSDIIYIIDFGLSKKYRDQRTNLHIPYREGKSLTGTARYASVNTHLGVEQSRRDDLEAIGYVLVYFLNGQLPWQGLKTDNKKDKYEKIAESKIATSIEKLCEGLPEEFSIYFNYCKSLKFEERPDYVWLKKLFKDLYTRMKYPNDNVFDWTKL
;
A
#
# COMPACT_ATOMS: atom_id res chain seq x y z
N MET A 1 -16.06 -5.45 -45.59
CA MET A 1 -15.29 -4.47 -46.39
C MET A 1 -14.05 -4.14 -45.58
N GLU A 2 -12.87 -4.59 -46.01
CA GLU A 2 -11.62 -4.21 -45.31
C GLU A 2 -11.41 -2.71 -45.45
N GLU A 3 -11.37 -2.01 -44.31
CA GLU A 3 -11.14 -0.56 -44.28
C GLU A 3 -9.81 -0.22 -44.96
N SER A 4 -9.83 0.76 -45.86
CA SER A 4 -8.66 1.21 -46.60
C SER A 4 -7.61 1.80 -45.64
N LYS A 5 -6.59 1.01 -45.25
CA LYS A 5 -5.50 1.42 -44.37
C LYS A 5 -4.69 2.56 -45.02
N LEU A 6 -4.39 3.62 -44.25
CA LEU A 6 -3.52 4.72 -44.69
C LEU A 6 -2.07 4.23 -44.69
N ARG A 7 -1.26 4.68 -45.65
CA ARG A 7 0.13 4.22 -45.81
C ARG A 7 1.08 5.40 -45.75
N ILE A 8 2.05 5.33 -44.86
CA ILE A 8 3.10 6.33 -44.74
C ILE A 8 4.38 5.74 -45.30
N ALA A 9 5.03 6.47 -46.21
CA ALA A 9 6.31 6.08 -46.79
C ALA A 9 7.37 7.10 -46.36
N ILE A 10 8.42 6.63 -45.71
CA ILE A 10 9.46 7.48 -45.10
C ILE A 10 10.81 7.09 -45.65
N ILE A 11 11.62 8.10 -45.93
CA ILE A 11 12.91 7.94 -46.58
C ILE A 11 13.96 8.63 -45.72
N ASN A 12 14.89 7.84 -45.19
CA ASN A 12 16.01 8.37 -44.44
C ASN A 12 17.00 9.03 -45.41
N LYS A 13 17.16 10.35 -45.29
CA LYS A 13 18.00 11.16 -46.19
C LYS A 13 19.48 10.80 -46.13
N ASP A 14 19.96 10.40 -44.95
CA ASP A 14 21.37 10.09 -44.73
C ASP A 14 21.74 8.75 -45.37
N ARG A 15 20.82 7.78 -45.33
CA ARG A 15 21.00 6.43 -45.89
C ARG A 15 20.67 6.32 -47.38
N CYS A 16 19.78 7.16 -47.91
CA CYS A 16 19.37 7.08 -49.30
C CYS A 16 20.50 7.56 -50.23
N LYS A 17 21.17 6.62 -50.92
CA LYS A 17 22.22 6.93 -51.92
C LYS A 17 21.85 6.38 -53.32
N PRO A 18 20.99 7.07 -54.10
CA PRO A 18 20.59 6.63 -55.44
C PRO A 18 21.74 6.42 -56.42
N GLN A 19 22.87 7.12 -56.23
CA GLN A 19 24.09 6.97 -57.03
C GLN A 19 24.82 5.65 -56.78
N ARG A 20 24.68 5.08 -55.57
CA ARG A 20 25.39 3.86 -55.13
C ARG A 20 24.53 2.60 -55.15
N CYS A 21 23.25 2.70 -55.50
CA CYS A 21 22.35 1.55 -55.66
C CYS A 21 21.91 1.36 -57.12
N ALA A 22 21.45 0.15 -57.48
CA ALA A 22 20.96 -0.12 -58.83
C ALA A 22 19.51 0.36 -59.06
N LEU A 23 19.02 1.27 -58.20
CA LEU A 23 17.64 1.74 -58.11
C LEU A 23 16.66 0.59 -57.87
N GLU A 24 17.01 -0.37 -56.99
CA GLU A 24 16.22 -1.59 -56.75
C GLU A 24 14.80 -1.28 -56.26
N CYS A 25 14.62 -0.17 -55.53
CA CYS A 25 13.32 0.28 -55.04
C CYS A 25 12.34 0.55 -56.19
N LYS A 26 12.78 1.27 -57.24
CA LYS A 26 11.98 1.58 -58.43
C LYS A 26 11.73 0.33 -59.29
N LYS A 27 12.78 -0.46 -59.54
CA LYS A 27 12.72 -1.66 -60.40
C LYS A 27 11.82 -2.76 -59.84
N ASN A 28 11.81 -2.95 -58.52
CA ASN A 28 11.08 -4.03 -57.87
C ASN A 28 9.70 -3.64 -57.36
N CYS A 29 9.30 -2.35 -57.47
CA CYS A 29 7.97 -1.92 -57.07
C CYS A 29 6.92 -2.45 -58.07
N PRO A 30 5.91 -3.22 -57.62
CA PRO A 30 4.89 -3.78 -58.51
C PRO A 30 4.06 -2.70 -59.20
N ILE A 31 3.81 -1.56 -58.54
CA ILE A 31 3.02 -0.45 -59.11
C ILE A 31 3.77 0.28 -60.22
N ASN A 32 5.09 0.46 -60.06
CA ASN A 32 5.95 0.97 -61.14
C ASN A 32 6.09 -0.01 -62.30
N LYS A 33 6.02 -1.33 -62.05
CA LYS A 33 5.97 -2.34 -63.12
C LYS A 33 4.65 -2.32 -63.89
N SER A 34 3.56 -1.92 -63.24
CA SER A 34 2.26 -1.66 -63.86
C SER A 34 2.12 -0.25 -64.46
N GLU A 35 3.24 0.39 -64.83
CA GLU A 35 3.32 1.72 -65.47
C GLU A 35 2.76 2.92 -64.69
N LYS A 36 2.45 2.77 -63.40
CA LYS A 36 2.08 3.89 -62.51
C LYS A 36 3.28 4.35 -61.69
N LEU A 37 3.58 5.65 -61.68
CA LEU A 37 4.73 6.22 -60.97
C LEU A 37 4.50 6.28 -59.45
N CYS A 38 4.65 5.15 -58.76
CA CYS A 38 4.61 5.11 -57.29
C CYS A 38 5.95 5.53 -56.66
N ILE A 39 7.07 5.13 -57.25
CA ILE A 39 8.43 5.47 -56.80
C ILE A 39 9.17 6.25 -57.88
N GLU A 40 9.57 7.47 -57.55
CA GLU A 40 10.30 8.37 -58.45
C GLU A 40 11.74 8.51 -57.96
N VAL A 41 12.69 8.01 -58.75
CA VAL A 41 14.13 8.13 -58.51
C VAL A 41 14.92 7.94 -59.80
N THR A 42 16.00 8.71 -59.96
CA THR A 42 17.01 8.59 -61.02
C THR A 42 18.41 8.55 -60.40
N LYS A 43 19.45 8.15 -61.15
CA LYS A 43 20.85 8.18 -60.64
C LYS A 43 21.35 9.61 -60.32
N GLN A 44 20.73 10.63 -60.91
CA GLN A 44 21.03 12.04 -60.63
C GLN A 44 20.25 12.59 -59.42
N SER A 45 19.19 11.87 -58.99
CA SER A 45 18.37 12.29 -57.86
C SER A 45 19.17 12.21 -56.56
N LYS A 46 19.06 13.24 -55.71
CA LYS A 46 19.65 13.23 -54.37
C LYS A 46 18.92 12.25 -53.45
N LEU A 47 17.60 12.11 -53.61
CA LEU A 47 16.73 11.26 -52.80
C LEU A 47 15.72 10.55 -53.70
N CYS A 48 15.23 9.41 -53.22
CA CYS A 48 14.04 8.76 -53.78
C CYS A 48 12.79 9.49 -53.24
N THR A 49 11.70 9.48 -54.00
CA THR A 49 10.37 9.95 -53.55
C THR A 49 9.35 8.83 -53.73
N ILE A 50 8.47 8.64 -52.74
CA ILE A 50 7.41 7.61 -52.81
C ILE A 50 6.05 8.29 -52.69
N ASN A 51 5.18 8.05 -53.67
CA ASN A 51 3.81 8.52 -53.67
C ASN A 51 2.95 7.61 -52.77
N GLU A 52 2.53 8.15 -51.63
CA GLU A 52 1.77 7.44 -50.60
C GLU A 52 0.38 7.00 -51.08
N SER A 53 -0.23 7.70 -52.05
CA SER A 53 -1.57 7.37 -52.56
C SER A 53 -1.56 6.17 -53.52
N LEU A 54 -0.47 5.98 -54.26
CA LEU A 54 -0.29 4.88 -55.21
C LEU A 54 0.35 3.64 -54.57
N CYS A 55 1.00 3.80 -53.41
CA CYS A 55 1.68 2.70 -52.74
C CYS A 55 0.67 1.68 -52.22
N ILE A 56 0.85 0.39 -52.56
CA ILE A 56 -0.01 -0.69 -52.05
C ILE A 56 0.44 -1.29 -50.71
N GLY A 57 1.53 -0.79 -50.12
CA GLY A 57 1.99 -1.27 -48.81
C GLY A 57 2.67 -2.66 -48.82
N CYS A 58 3.05 -3.18 -50.00
CA CYS A 58 3.64 -4.52 -50.16
C CYS A 58 5.04 -4.69 -49.52
N ALA A 59 5.68 -3.60 -49.07
CA ALA A 59 7.01 -3.57 -48.46
C ALA A 59 8.16 -4.22 -49.29
N ILE A 60 7.96 -4.48 -50.59
CA ILE A 60 9.00 -5.08 -51.45
C ILE A 60 10.20 -4.14 -51.61
N CYS A 61 9.96 -2.84 -51.77
CA CYS A 61 11.03 -1.85 -51.86
C CYS A 61 11.82 -1.69 -50.56
N VAL A 62 11.21 -1.99 -49.40
CA VAL A 62 11.89 -2.01 -48.08
C VAL A 62 12.88 -3.18 -48.05
N LYS A 63 12.41 -4.39 -48.37
CA LYS A 63 13.24 -5.62 -48.36
C LYS A 63 14.37 -5.60 -49.39
N LYS A 64 14.17 -4.91 -50.52
CA LYS A 64 15.15 -4.86 -51.63
C LYS A 64 16.07 -3.64 -51.58
N CYS A 65 15.88 -2.70 -50.65
CA CYS A 65 16.77 -1.56 -50.51
C CYS A 65 18.09 -1.99 -49.86
N PRO A 66 19.25 -1.84 -50.53
CA PRO A 66 20.54 -2.28 -49.98
C PRO A 66 20.97 -1.48 -48.75
N PHE A 67 20.51 -0.24 -48.61
CA PHE A 67 20.85 0.67 -47.50
C PHE A 67 19.75 0.77 -46.43
N LYS A 68 18.69 -0.07 -46.52
CA LYS A 68 17.51 -0.02 -45.63
C LYS A 68 16.97 1.41 -45.41
N ALA A 69 16.98 2.22 -46.46
CA ALA A 69 16.67 3.66 -46.39
C ALA A 69 15.17 3.99 -46.49
N ILE A 70 14.33 2.98 -46.78
CA ILE A 70 12.89 3.14 -47.02
C ILE A 70 12.13 2.40 -45.93
N MET A 71 11.14 3.08 -45.33
CA MET A 71 10.18 2.50 -44.39
C MET A 71 8.76 2.67 -44.95
N ILE A 72 7.94 1.63 -44.84
CA ILE A 72 6.52 1.68 -45.22
C ILE A 72 5.69 1.21 -44.04
N ILE A 73 4.80 2.07 -43.58
CA ILE A 73 4.03 1.89 -42.36
C ILE A 73 2.55 1.96 -42.72
N ASN A 74 1.78 0.96 -42.27
CA ASN A 74 0.33 0.93 -42.44
C ASN A 74 -0.31 1.47 -41.16
N LEU A 75 -0.95 2.63 -41.23
CA LEU A 75 -1.66 3.24 -40.11
C LEU A 75 -3.18 3.09 -40.23
N PRO A 76 -3.91 3.08 -39.10
CA PRO A 76 -5.36 3.24 -39.09
C PRO A 76 -5.79 4.56 -39.76
N LYS A 77 -6.95 4.57 -40.41
CA LYS A 77 -7.41 5.74 -41.19
C LYS A 77 -7.72 6.95 -40.31
N ASP A 78 -8.16 6.73 -39.06
CA ASP A 78 -8.55 7.79 -38.12
C ASP A 78 -7.39 8.72 -37.74
N LEU A 79 -6.17 8.20 -37.64
CA LEU A 79 -4.95 8.95 -37.31
C LEU A 79 -4.51 9.96 -38.39
N SER A 80 -5.01 9.83 -39.62
CA SER A 80 -4.72 10.77 -40.71
C SER A 80 -5.34 12.15 -40.49
N LYS A 81 -6.49 12.21 -39.81
CA LYS A 81 -7.19 13.46 -39.50
C LYS A 81 -6.48 14.27 -38.43
N GLU A 82 -5.56 13.65 -37.67
CA GLU A 82 -4.90 14.20 -36.48
C GLU A 82 -3.45 14.65 -36.73
N LEU A 83 -3.04 14.75 -38.00
CA LEU A 83 -1.70 15.20 -38.40
C LEU A 83 -1.49 16.68 -38.03
N THR A 84 -0.52 16.94 -37.17
CA THR A 84 -0.21 18.29 -36.67
C THR A 84 0.92 18.94 -37.47
N HIS A 85 2.01 18.21 -37.72
CA HIS A 85 3.19 18.78 -38.39
C HIS A 85 3.96 17.74 -39.23
N GLN A 86 4.53 18.19 -40.35
CA GLN A 86 5.41 17.40 -41.21
C GLN A 86 6.52 18.29 -41.80
N TYR A 87 7.78 17.85 -41.79
CA TYR A 87 8.89 18.68 -42.30
C TYR A 87 9.03 18.69 -43.83
N GLY A 88 8.43 17.75 -44.53
CA GLY A 88 8.58 17.57 -45.98
C GLY A 88 8.07 16.21 -46.48
N ALA A 89 8.11 16.00 -47.80
CA ALA A 89 7.74 14.71 -48.42
C ALA A 89 8.59 13.56 -47.85
N ASN A 90 7.94 12.45 -47.52
CA ASN A 90 8.56 11.24 -46.96
C ASN A 90 9.47 11.47 -45.74
N SER A 91 9.13 12.45 -44.88
CA SER A 91 9.86 12.80 -43.66
C SER A 91 9.02 12.60 -42.40
N PHE A 92 9.60 12.87 -41.22
CA PHE A 92 8.94 12.73 -39.92
C PHE A 92 7.59 13.46 -39.85
N LYS A 93 6.58 12.76 -39.30
CA LYS A 93 5.21 13.26 -39.10
C LYS A 93 4.83 13.22 -37.62
N LEU A 94 4.32 14.33 -37.08
CA LEU A 94 3.80 14.40 -35.71
C LEU A 94 2.28 14.46 -35.73
N HIS A 95 1.64 13.57 -34.98
CA HIS A 95 0.21 13.46 -34.79
C HIS A 95 -0.16 13.85 -33.36
N ARG A 96 -1.21 14.68 -33.22
CA ARG A 96 -1.65 15.31 -31.97
C ARG A 96 -0.57 16.16 -31.29
N LEU A 97 -0.97 16.87 -30.22
CA LEU A 97 -0.09 17.64 -29.35
C LEU A 97 -0.44 17.39 -27.88
N PRO A 98 0.51 17.54 -26.96
CA PRO A 98 0.21 17.51 -25.53
C PRO A 98 -0.65 18.71 -25.14
N THR A 99 -1.60 18.51 -24.22
CA THR A 99 -2.52 19.55 -23.73
C THR A 99 -2.07 20.11 -22.38
N PRO A 100 -1.32 21.23 -22.32
CA PRO A 100 -0.87 21.80 -21.05
C PRO A 100 -2.03 22.47 -20.30
N ARG A 101 -2.07 22.27 -18.97
CA ARG A 101 -3.05 22.90 -18.07
C ARG A 101 -2.35 23.83 -17.07
N PRO A 102 -2.95 24.96 -16.70
CA PRO A 102 -2.36 25.87 -15.73
C PRO A 102 -2.41 25.28 -14.32
N GLY A 103 -1.43 25.60 -13.48
CA GLY A 103 -1.37 25.12 -12.09
C GLY A 103 -1.02 23.64 -11.92
N GLN A 104 -0.56 22.98 -12.99
CA GLN A 104 -0.23 21.55 -13.00
C GLN A 104 1.04 21.29 -13.81
N VAL A 105 1.74 20.20 -13.49
CA VAL A 105 2.90 19.72 -14.23
C VAL A 105 2.48 18.64 -15.23
N LEU A 106 2.68 18.92 -16.52
CA LEU A 106 2.50 17.94 -17.59
C LEU A 106 3.82 17.23 -17.91
N GLY A 107 3.87 15.93 -17.64
CA GLY A 107 4.97 15.04 -17.99
C GLY A 107 4.84 14.48 -19.40
N LEU A 108 5.95 14.43 -20.14
CA LEU A 108 6.04 13.80 -21.44
C LEU A 108 7.06 12.66 -21.39
N VAL A 109 6.63 11.45 -21.77
CA VAL A 109 7.49 10.27 -21.86
C VAL A 109 7.40 9.64 -23.24
N GLY A 110 8.51 9.13 -23.76
CA GLY A 110 8.55 8.50 -25.08
C GLY A 110 9.97 8.17 -25.50
N THR A 111 10.13 7.34 -26.52
CA THR A 111 11.45 6.99 -27.08
C THR A 111 12.12 8.20 -27.75
N ASN A 112 13.43 8.14 -27.97
CA ASN A 112 14.14 9.21 -28.67
C ASN A 112 13.77 9.25 -30.16
N GLY A 113 13.68 10.46 -30.72
CA GLY A 113 13.31 10.64 -32.13
C GLY A 113 11.82 10.49 -32.45
N ILE A 114 10.94 10.50 -31.43
CA ILE A 114 9.48 10.40 -31.58
C ILE A 114 8.75 11.76 -31.66
N GLY A 115 9.49 12.87 -31.65
CA GLY A 115 8.90 14.21 -31.80
C GLY A 115 8.60 14.98 -30.51
N LYS A 116 9.10 14.56 -29.34
CA LYS A 116 8.97 15.29 -28.05
C LYS A 116 9.46 16.74 -28.18
N SER A 117 10.68 16.94 -28.66
CA SER A 117 11.24 18.28 -28.86
C SER A 117 10.52 19.07 -29.96
N THR A 118 9.98 18.40 -30.99
CA THR A 118 9.12 19.05 -32.00
C THR A 118 7.82 19.54 -31.37
N ALA A 119 7.18 18.76 -30.49
CA ALA A 119 5.99 19.17 -29.77
C ALA A 119 6.27 20.38 -28.86
N LEU A 120 7.40 20.39 -28.13
CA LEU A 120 7.83 21.54 -27.34
C LEU A 120 8.07 22.79 -28.20
N GLN A 121 8.71 22.64 -29.37
CA GLN A 121 8.92 23.76 -30.30
C GLN A 121 7.60 24.36 -30.79
N ILE A 122 6.60 23.52 -31.08
CA ILE A 122 5.26 23.96 -31.47
C ILE A 122 4.55 24.67 -30.32
N LEU A 123 4.53 24.07 -29.12
CA LEU A 123 3.87 24.65 -27.94
C LEU A 123 4.54 25.95 -27.47
N SER A 124 5.83 26.16 -27.79
CA SER A 124 6.55 27.40 -27.48
C SER A 124 6.35 28.52 -28.50
N GLY A 125 5.68 28.23 -29.63
CA GLY A 125 5.50 29.19 -30.73
C GLY A 125 6.73 29.38 -31.64
N LYS A 126 7.83 28.63 -31.42
CA LYS A 126 9.01 28.69 -32.30
C LYS A 126 8.77 28.06 -33.68
N VAL A 127 7.91 27.06 -33.76
CA VAL A 127 7.53 26.37 -35.00
C VAL A 127 6.01 26.38 -35.13
N GLN A 128 5.49 26.89 -36.24
CA GLN A 128 4.06 26.85 -36.52
C GLN A 128 3.66 25.46 -37.05
N PRO A 129 2.58 24.85 -36.54
CA PRO A 129 2.07 23.58 -37.06
C PRO A 129 1.54 23.80 -38.48
N ASN A 130 1.88 22.89 -39.39
CA ASN A 130 1.52 23.02 -40.81
C ASN A 130 0.42 22.05 -41.27
N LEU A 131 -0.10 21.21 -40.35
CA LEU A 131 -1.19 20.26 -40.61
C LEU A 131 -0.93 19.33 -41.81
N GLY A 132 0.35 19.06 -42.12
CA GLY A 132 0.76 18.27 -43.28
C GLY A 132 0.97 19.06 -44.58
N LEU A 133 0.57 20.33 -44.63
CA LEU A 133 0.77 21.24 -45.76
C LEU A 133 2.13 21.94 -45.66
N TYR A 134 3.21 21.18 -45.83
CA TYR A 134 4.58 21.71 -45.67
C TYR A 134 5.06 22.61 -46.83
N LYS A 135 4.38 22.61 -47.98
CA LYS A 135 4.68 23.51 -49.11
C LYS A 135 4.06 24.89 -48.94
N GLU A 136 2.82 24.92 -48.47
CA GLU A 136 2.03 26.13 -48.22
C GLU A 136 1.36 25.99 -46.84
N PRO A 137 2.05 26.42 -45.77
CA PRO A 137 1.54 26.27 -44.41
C PRO A 137 0.22 27.06 -44.22
N PRO A 138 -0.77 26.50 -43.50
CA PRO A 138 -2.05 27.13 -43.25
C PRO A 138 -1.92 28.38 -42.38
N SER A 139 -2.89 29.30 -42.52
CA SER A 139 -2.96 30.50 -41.68
C SER A 139 -3.29 30.13 -40.23
N PHE A 140 -2.96 31.04 -39.30
CA PHE A 140 -3.23 30.86 -37.87
C PHE A 140 -4.72 30.58 -37.57
N GLU A 141 -5.65 31.24 -38.26
CA GLU A 141 -7.10 31.00 -38.11
C GLU A 141 -7.50 29.58 -38.52
N GLN A 142 -6.89 29.05 -39.59
CA GLN A 142 -7.14 27.68 -40.05
C GLN A 142 -6.64 26.65 -39.03
N ILE A 143 -5.50 26.93 -38.39
CA ILE A 143 -4.95 26.10 -37.31
C ILE A 143 -5.87 26.13 -36.08
N LEU A 144 -6.36 27.30 -35.67
CA LEU A 144 -7.31 27.39 -34.55
C LEU A 144 -8.64 26.68 -34.87
N LYS A 145 -9.11 26.76 -36.11
CA LYS A 145 -10.30 26.03 -36.56
C LYS A 145 -10.10 24.52 -36.51
N TYR A 146 -8.89 24.04 -36.82
CA TYR A 146 -8.55 22.63 -36.74
C TYR A 146 -8.59 22.11 -35.30
N PHE A 147 -8.07 22.87 -34.33
CA PHE A 147 -8.11 22.51 -32.91
C PHE A 147 -9.42 22.90 -32.20
N ARG A 148 -10.47 23.30 -32.93
CA ARG A 148 -11.71 23.86 -32.36
C ARG A 148 -12.38 22.89 -31.39
N GLY A 149 -12.73 23.39 -30.20
CA GLY A 149 -13.40 22.59 -29.15
C GLY A 149 -12.45 21.78 -28.26
N SER A 150 -11.13 21.93 -28.44
CA SER A 150 -10.11 21.37 -27.54
C SER A 150 -9.53 22.43 -26.61
N GLU A 151 -9.00 22.00 -25.45
CA GLU A 151 -8.27 22.88 -24.53
C GLU A 151 -7.05 23.55 -25.21
N LEU A 152 -6.43 22.85 -26.15
CA LEU A 152 -5.28 23.31 -26.95
C LEU A 152 -5.57 24.56 -27.78
N GLN A 153 -6.81 24.73 -28.25
CA GLN A 153 -7.20 25.92 -29.02
C GLN A 153 -6.92 27.20 -28.20
N SER A 154 -7.35 27.20 -26.94
CA SER A 154 -7.21 28.36 -26.04
C SER A 154 -5.74 28.65 -25.72
N TYR A 155 -4.94 27.61 -25.55
CA TYR A 155 -3.51 27.74 -25.27
C TYR A 155 -2.74 28.28 -26.48
N LEU A 156 -2.91 27.64 -27.65
CA LEU A 156 -2.26 28.09 -28.89
C LEU A 156 -2.65 29.53 -29.21
N GLN A 157 -3.92 29.89 -29.05
CA GLN A 157 -4.35 31.26 -29.26
C GLN A 157 -3.56 32.27 -28.41
N LYS A 158 -3.37 31.99 -27.11
CA LYS A 158 -2.57 32.85 -26.22
C LYS A 158 -1.09 32.91 -26.62
N VAL A 159 -0.51 31.81 -27.11
CA VAL A 159 0.88 31.76 -27.57
C VAL A 159 1.07 32.62 -28.82
N PHE A 160 0.20 32.48 -29.81
CA PHE A 160 0.28 33.26 -31.05
C PHE A 160 -0.06 34.74 -30.87
N GLU A 161 -0.95 35.07 -29.92
CA GLU A 161 -1.22 36.45 -29.50
C GLU A 161 -0.09 37.05 -28.63
N GLY A 162 0.95 36.28 -28.30
CA GLY A 162 2.08 36.72 -27.46
C GLY A 162 1.75 36.91 -25.98
N LYS A 163 0.57 36.44 -25.52
CA LYS A 163 0.13 36.50 -24.11
C LYS A 163 0.79 35.44 -23.22
N VAL A 164 1.32 34.38 -23.82
CA VAL A 164 2.08 33.33 -23.11
C VAL A 164 3.50 33.33 -23.66
N LYS A 165 4.46 33.74 -22.85
CA LYS A 165 5.88 33.66 -23.17
C LYS A 165 6.44 32.35 -22.63
N ALA A 166 6.94 31.51 -23.53
CA ALA A 166 7.54 30.22 -23.19
C ALA A 166 9.06 30.31 -23.01
N VAL A 167 9.57 29.72 -21.92
CA VAL A 167 11.01 29.49 -21.69
C VAL A 167 11.29 28.01 -21.83
N ILE A 168 12.31 27.67 -22.64
CA ILE A 168 12.72 26.27 -22.87
C ILE A 168 14.13 26.07 -22.34
N LYS A 169 14.32 25.11 -21.43
CA LYS A 169 15.62 24.49 -21.18
C LYS A 169 15.87 23.44 -22.27
N PRO A 170 16.92 23.59 -23.11
CA PRO A 170 17.20 22.66 -24.19
C PRO A 170 17.78 21.33 -23.67
N GLN A 171 17.59 20.25 -24.43
CA GLN A 171 18.11 18.91 -24.13
C GLN A 171 19.64 18.90 -23.98
N TYR A 172 20.37 19.46 -24.95
CA TYR A 172 21.84 19.45 -24.99
C TYR A 172 22.48 20.66 -24.28
N VAL A 173 22.98 20.45 -23.07
CA VAL A 173 23.64 21.52 -22.28
C VAL A 173 25.01 21.94 -22.81
N ASP A 174 25.73 21.08 -23.53
CA ASP A 174 27.05 21.40 -24.11
C ASP A 174 27.01 22.59 -25.07
N SER A 175 25.85 22.82 -25.69
CA SER A 175 25.62 23.97 -26.57
C SER A 175 25.58 25.30 -25.80
N ILE A 176 25.16 25.27 -24.53
CA ILE A 176 25.05 26.44 -23.65
C ILE A 176 26.44 26.99 -23.33
N GLY A 177 27.38 26.09 -22.98
CA GLY A 177 28.76 26.48 -22.67
C GLY A 177 29.52 27.08 -23.86
N LYS A 178 29.08 26.79 -25.09
CA LYS A 178 29.63 27.40 -26.32
C LYS A 178 28.93 28.71 -26.70
N ALA A 179 27.62 28.81 -26.45
CA ALA A 179 26.79 29.93 -26.86
C ALA A 179 26.86 31.12 -25.88
N VAL A 180 27.06 30.87 -24.59
CA VAL A 180 27.07 31.89 -23.54
C VAL A 180 28.48 32.04 -22.98
N LYS A 181 29.08 33.23 -23.16
CA LYS A 181 30.38 33.60 -22.59
C LYS A 181 30.17 34.51 -21.38
N GLY A 182 30.94 34.31 -20.31
CA GLY A 182 30.88 35.12 -19.09
C GLY A 182 30.98 34.28 -17.82
N LYS A 183 31.07 34.95 -16.67
CA LYS A 183 31.00 34.30 -15.35
C LYS A 183 29.57 33.99 -14.95
N VAL A 184 29.38 32.93 -14.17
CA VAL A 184 28.06 32.47 -13.69
C VAL A 184 27.30 33.60 -12.99
N GLY A 185 27.95 34.33 -12.08
CA GLY A 185 27.32 35.42 -11.32
C GLY A 185 26.86 36.60 -12.17
N GLU A 186 27.62 36.97 -13.19
CA GLU A 186 27.28 38.08 -14.10
C GLU A 186 26.03 37.76 -14.93
N VAL A 187 25.97 36.54 -15.46
CA VAL A 187 24.84 36.08 -16.28
C VAL A 187 23.55 35.96 -15.46
N ILE A 188 23.67 35.52 -14.20
CA ILE A 188 22.54 35.43 -13.27
C ILE A 188 22.00 36.83 -12.95
N LYS A 189 22.86 37.78 -12.56
CA LYS A 189 22.45 39.16 -12.24
C LYS A 189 21.73 39.85 -13.40
N ASN A 190 22.17 39.60 -14.63
CA ASN A 190 21.54 40.18 -15.82
C ASN A 190 20.16 39.60 -16.14
N LYS A 191 19.87 38.36 -15.72
CA LYS A 191 18.59 37.69 -15.99
C LYS A 191 17.62 37.68 -14.80
N ASP A 192 18.11 37.85 -13.57
CA ASP A 192 17.27 37.82 -12.38
C ASP A 192 16.48 39.11 -12.20
N LYS A 193 15.31 39.12 -12.82
CA LYS A 193 14.32 40.20 -12.69
C LYS A 193 13.41 40.04 -11.47
N LEU A 194 13.39 38.86 -10.86
CA LEU A 194 12.45 38.49 -9.80
C LEU A 194 13.09 38.42 -8.40
N ASN A 195 14.40 38.71 -8.29
CA ASN A 195 15.21 38.58 -7.07
C ASN A 195 15.10 37.20 -6.41
N ARG A 196 15.08 36.14 -7.24
CA ARG A 196 14.96 34.73 -6.77
C ARG A 196 16.28 33.97 -6.86
N ALA A 197 17.32 34.56 -7.45
CA ALA A 197 18.57 33.87 -7.69
C ALA A 197 19.26 33.42 -6.39
N GLU A 198 19.23 34.22 -5.33
CA GLU A 198 19.98 33.94 -4.11
C GLU A 198 19.49 32.66 -3.40
N GLN A 199 18.17 32.50 -3.29
CA GLN A 199 17.57 31.29 -2.73
C GLN A 199 17.85 30.07 -3.62
N LEU A 200 17.63 30.19 -4.94
CA LEU A 200 17.83 29.08 -5.87
C LEU A 200 19.31 28.69 -6.04
N LEU A 201 20.25 29.62 -5.90
CA LEU A 201 21.69 29.37 -5.89
C LEU A 201 22.12 28.54 -4.69
N LYS A 202 21.45 28.73 -3.54
CA LYS A 202 21.67 27.94 -2.34
C LYS A 202 21.05 26.54 -2.50
N ASP A 203 19.80 26.49 -2.96
CA ASP A 203 19.06 25.23 -3.12
C ASP A 203 19.67 24.31 -4.18
N LEU A 204 20.24 24.86 -5.27
CA LEU A 204 20.96 24.09 -6.30
C LEU A 204 22.45 23.88 -5.99
N GLU A 205 22.93 24.31 -4.81
CA GLU A 205 24.34 24.19 -4.39
C GLU A 205 25.34 24.87 -5.36
N LEU A 206 24.93 25.93 -6.06
CA LEU A 206 25.75 26.65 -7.05
C LEU A 206 26.52 27.84 -6.47
N SER A 207 26.37 28.11 -5.17
CA SER A 207 26.92 29.31 -4.52
C SER A 207 28.44 29.43 -4.63
N HIS A 208 29.17 28.31 -4.68
CA HIS A 208 30.64 28.27 -4.81
C HIS A 208 31.14 28.45 -6.27
N LEU A 209 30.23 28.46 -7.26
CA LEU A 209 30.56 28.51 -8.69
C LEU A 209 30.30 29.88 -9.31
N VAL A 210 29.87 30.86 -8.52
CA VAL A 210 29.47 32.20 -8.96
C VAL A 210 30.61 32.91 -9.72
N ASP A 211 31.85 32.73 -9.29
CA ASP A 211 33.03 33.36 -9.89
C ASP A 211 33.64 32.57 -11.06
N ARG A 212 33.12 31.38 -11.34
CA ARG A 212 33.64 30.47 -12.36
C ARG A 212 33.08 30.80 -13.74
N GLU A 213 33.86 30.54 -14.78
CA GLU A 213 33.40 30.67 -16.17
C GLU A 213 32.48 29.51 -16.57
N ILE A 214 31.42 29.82 -17.33
CA ILE A 214 30.41 28.83 -17.75
C ILE A 214 31.03 27.69 -18.58
N GLY A 215 32.03 27.98 -19.41
CA GLY A 215 32.72 26.98 -20.23
C GLY A 215 33.58 25.99 -19.43
N MET A 216 33.84 26.27 -18.14
CA MET A 216 34.65 25.45 -17.23
C MET A 216 33.81 24.59 -16.27
N LEU A 217 32.48 24.67 -16.35
CA LEU A 217 31.56 23.89 -15.54
C LEU A 217 31.49 22.45 -16.01
N SER A 218 31.37 21.52 -15.07
CA SER A 218 31.05 20.11 -15.36
C SER A 218 29.61 19.96 -15.87
N GLY A 219 29.27 18.81 -16.46
CA GLY A 219 27.93 18.56 -16.99
C GLY A 219 26.81 18.74 -15.96
N GLY A 220 27.00 18.22 -14.74
CA GLY A 220 26.03 18.37 -13.64
C GLY A 220 25.92 19.81 -13.11
N GLU A 221 27.03 20.54 -13.03
CA GLU A 221 27.03 21.97 -12.68
C GLU A 221 26.34 22.81 -13.76
N LEU A 222 26.63 22.54 -15.03
CA LEU A 222 26.04 23.22 -16.19
C LEU A 222 24.54 22.93 -16.31
N GLN A 223 24.12 21.70 -16.00
CA GLN A 223 22.71 21.32 -15.94
C GLN A 223 21.96 22.07 -14.83
N ARG A 224 22.50 22.09 -13.60
CA ARG A 224 21.93 22.87 -12.49
C ARG A 224 21.86 24.36 -12.82
N PHE A 225 22.91 24.91 -13.44
CA PHE A 225 22.90 26.28 -13.95
C PHE A 225 21.80 26.49 -15.00
N ALA A 226 21.61 25.57 -15.94
CA ALA A 226 20.54 25.67 -16.95
C ALA A 226 19.13 25.67 -16.32
N ILE A 227 18.90 24.85 -15.30
CA ILE A 227 17.64 24.82 -14.52
C ILE A 227 17.43 26.15 -13.81
N LEU A 228 18.46 26.66 -13.11
CA LEU A 228 18.44 27.96 -12.45
C LEU A 228 18.03 29.07 -13.43
N MET A 229 18.68 29.13 -14.59
CA MET A 229 18.40 30.14 -15.62
C MET A 229 16.96 30.04 -16.17
N ALA A 230 16.41 28.84 -16.24
CA ALA A 230 15.02 28.64 -16.65
C ALA A 230 14.03 29.10 -15.57
N CYS A 231 14.29 28.77 -14.30
CA CYS A 231 13.42 29.15 -13.17
C CYS A 231 13.47 30.64 -12.82
N ILE A 232 14.60 31.31 -13.04
CA ILE A 232 14.75 32.75 -12.81
C ILE A 232 14.03 33.57 -13.90
N SER A 233 13.90 33.02 -15.11
CA SER A 233 13.30 33.73 -16.23
C SER A 233 11.80 33.94 -16.00
N GLU A 234 11.34 35.18 -16.16
CA GLU A 234 9.92 35.52 -16.10
C GLU A 234 9.18 34.97 -17.35
N SER A 235 8.29 33.99 -17.12
CA SER A 235 7.54 33.30 -18.17
C SER A 235 6.23 32.71 -17.64
N GLU A 236 5.18 32.75 -18.47
CA GLU A 236 3.90 32.09 -18.20
C GLU A 236 3.95 30.59 -18.53
N CYS A 237 4.90 30.15 -19.37
CA CYS A 237 5.11 28.73 -19.66
C CYS A 237 6.59 28.33 -19.49
N LEU A 238 6.83 27.38 -18.57
CA LEU A 238 8.14 26.80 -18.32
C LEU A 238 8.21 25.39 -18.92
N MET A 239 9.14 25.19 -19.86
CA MET A 239 9.36 23.92 -20.54
C MET A 239 10.76 23.40 -20.25
N LEU A 240 10.86 22.17 -19.75
CA LEU A 240 12.12 21.56 -19.33
C LEU A 240 12.33 20.26 -20.11
N ASP A 241 13.27 20.27 -21.06
CA ASP A 241 13.65 19.09 -21.86
C ASP A 241 14.81 18.36 -21.17
N GLU A 242 14.52 17.20 -20.56
CA GLU A 242 15.44 16.37 -19.77
C GLU A 242 16.23 17.16 -18.70
N PRO A 243 15.54 17.68 -17.65
CA PRO A 243 16.19 18.42 -16.57
C PRO A 243 17.08 17.56 -15.66
N THR A 244 16.90 16.24 -15.57
CA THR A 244 17.66 15.40 -14.64
C THR A 244 18.89 14.69 -15.21
N SER A 245 19.18 14.87 -16.50
CA SER A 245 20.38 14.35 -17.14
C SER A 245 21.66 14.84 -16.44
N TYR A 246 22.66 13.95 -16.28
CA TYR A 246 23.95 14.17 -15.59
C TYR A 246 23.90 14.48 -14.09
N LEU A 247 22.72 14.55 -13.48
CA LEU A 247 22.59 14.77 -12.04
C LEU A 247 22.67 13.43 -11.29
N ASP A 248 23.31 13.44 -10.13
CA ASP A 248 23.24 12.33 -9.18
C ASP A 248 21.86 12.26 -8.49
N ILE A 249 21.57 11.15 -7.80
CA ILE A 249 20.25 10.88 -7.21
C ILE A 249 19.76 12.02 -6.31
N LYS A 250 20.63 12.57 -5.46
CA LYS A 250 20.27 13.66 -4.55
C LYS A 250 19.97 14.93 -5.33
N GLN A 251 20.86 15.29 -6.26
CA GLN A 251 20.70 16.46 -7.12
C GLN A 251 19.44 16.37 -7.97
N ARG A 252 19.07 15.17 -8.46
CA ARG A 252 17.81 14.93 -9.18
C ARG A 252 16.60 15.26 -8.32
N VAL A 253 16.53 14.72 -7.10
CA VAL A 253 15.39 14.97 -6.19
C VAL A 253 15.29 16.45 -5.83
N VAL A 254 16.42 17.11 -5.57
CA VAL A 254 16.47 18.54 -5.26
C VAL A 254 16.02 19.38 -6.45
N ALA A 255 16.57 19.12 -7.65
CA ALA A 255 16.16 19.79 -8.88
C ALA A 255 14.65 19.60 -9.14
N SER A 256 14.15 18.38 -8.95
CA SER A 256 12.74 18.08 -9.16
C SER A 256 11.83 18.81 -8.18
N ARG A 257 12.24 18.94 -6.91
CA ARG A 257 11.51 19.74 -5.91
C ARG A 257 11.47 21.21 -6.32
N ILE A 258 12.58 21.76 -6.78
CA ILE A 258 12.68 23.16 -7.22
C ILE A 258 11.79 23.42 -8.43
N ILE A 259 11.78 22.51 -9.41
CA ILE A 259 10.91 22.56 -10.58
C ILE A 259 9.45 22.54 -10.16
N ARG A 260 9.05 21.61 -9.27
CA ARG A 260 7.68 21.51 -8.78
C ARG A 260 7.25 22.75 -7.99
N ASN A 261 8.16 23.38 -7.26
CA ASN A 261 7.91 24.65 -6.57
C ASN A 261 7.70 25.85 -7.51
N GLN A 262 7.95 25.72 -8.82
CA GLN A 262 7.63 26.78 -9.79
C GLN A 262 6.17 26.79 -10.24
N VAL A 263 5.37 25.79 -9.86
CA VAL A 263 3.94 25.73 -10.20
C VAL A 263 3.17 26.87 -9.52
N ARG A 264 2.34 27.57 -10.29
CA ARG A 264 1.46 28.67 -9.87
C ARG A 264 0.12 28.50 -10.56
N ASP A 265 -0.96 29.01 -9.98
CA ASP A 265 -2.32 28.82 -10.50
C ASP A 265 -2.51 29.28 -11.96
N ASN A 266 -1.69 30.22 -12.43
CA ASN A 266 -1.79 30.83 -13.76
C ASN A 266 -0.61 30.52 -14.70
N ASN A 267 0.31 29.60 -14.37
CA ASN A 267 1.42 29.23 -15.25
C ASN A 267 1.31 27.78 -15.74
N TYR A 268 1.95 27.51 -16.88
CA TYR A 268 2.01 26.19 -17.50
C TYR A 268 3.40 25.59 -17.30
N LEU A 269 3.48 24.35 -16.82
CA LEU A 269 4.76 23.66 -16.63
C LEU A 269 4.77 22.33 -17.40
N ILE A 270 5.73 22.16 -18.30
CA ILE A 270 5.90 20.95 -19.13
C ILE A 270 7.29 20.39 -18.89
N VAL A 271 7.35 19.10 -18.55
CA VAL A 271 8.61 18.38 -18.33
C VAL A 271 8.68 17.20 -19.29
N VAL A 272 9.80 17.07 -20.00
CA VAL A 272 10.17 15.83 -20.70
C VAL A 272 11.17 15.09 -19.84
N GLU A 273 10.85 13.86 -19.45
CA GLU A 273 11.75 13.02 -18.65
C GLU A 273 11.77 11.57 -19.13
N HIS A 274 12.92 10.94 -18.89
CA HIS A 274 13.15 9.53 -19.22
C HIS A 274 13.25 8.64 -17.98
N ASP A 275 13.53 9.22 -16.82
CA ASP A 275 13.50 8.51 -15.54
C ASP A 275 12.06 8.46 -15.02
N LEU A 276 11.45 7.28 -15.09
CA LEU A 276 10.04 7.07 -14.70
C LEU A 276 9.79 7.41 -13.23
N SER A 277 10.78 7.22 -12.36
CA SER A 277 10.64 7.48 -10.92
C SER A 277 10.63 8.97 -10.63
N ILE A 278 11.49 9.72 -11.33
CA ILE A 278 11.51 11.18 -11.23
C ILE A 278 10.30 11.80 -11.91
N LEU A 279 9.86 11.24 -13.04
CA LEU A 279 8.64 11.65 -13.72
C LEU A 279 7.41 11.46 -12.82
N ASP A 280 7.35 10.36 -12.07
CA ASP A 280 6.29 10.11 -11.07
C ASP A 280 6.27 11.18 -9.98
N TYR A 281 7.44 11.60 -9.52
CA TYR A 281 7.57 12.67 -8.54
C TYR A 281 7.29 14.08 -9.11
N LEU A 282 7.57 14.33 -10.40
CA LEU A 282 7.46 15.66 -11.00
C LEU A 282 6.05 15.98 -11.50
N SER A 283 5.41 15.02 -12.16
CA SER A 283 4.22 15.26 -12.96
C SER A 283 2.93 15.08 -12.16
N ASP A 284 1.86 15.77 -12.58
CA ASP A 284 0.49 15.50 -12.12
C ASP A 284 -0.29 14.71 -13.19
N PHE A 285 0.06 14.92 -14.46
CA PHE A 285 -0.46 14.19 -15.62
C PHE A 285 0.68 13.80 -16.55
N ILE A 286 0.53 12.68 -17.27
CA ILE A 286 1.52 12.21 -18.23
C ILE A 286 0.86 12.00 -19.60
N CYS A 287 1.54 12.47 -20.66
CA CYS A 287 1.29 12.05 -22.04
C CYS A 287 2.42 11.12 -22.49
N CYS A 288 2.06 9.98 -23.04
CA CYS A 288 2.98 9.04 -23.65
C CYS A 288 3.09 9.35 -25.16
N LEU A 289 4.30 9.40 -25.68
CA LEU A 289 4.57 9.53 -27.11
C LEU A 289 5.06 8.19 -27.65
N TYR A 290 4.37 7.68 -28.66
CA TYR A 290 4.68 6.40 -29.29
C TYR A 290 4.67 6.49 -30.81
N GLY A 291 5.21 5.46 -31.47
CA GLY A 291 5.37 5.36 -32.91
C GLY A 291 6.77 4.88 -33.28
N GLU A 292 7.22 5.18 -34.49
CA GLU A 292 8.50 4.70 -35.02
C GLU A 292 9.52 5.85 -35.08
N GLN A 293 10.73 5.61 -34.56
CA GLN A 293 11.79 6.62 -34.46
C GLN A 293 12.10 7.23 -35.83
N THR A 294 12.19 8.56 -35.91
CA THR A 294 12.42 9.33 -37.15
C THR A 294 11.32 9.20 -38.22
N ALA A 295 10.30 8.39 -37.95
CA ALA A 295 9.23 8.07 -38.87
C ALA A 295 7.95 8.86 -38.52
N TYR A 296 7.30 8.50 -37.42
CA TYR A 296 6.11 9.22 -36.97
C TYR A 296 5.99 9.14 -35.45
N GLY A 297 5.40 10.17 -34.85
CA GLY A 297 5.07 10.20 -33.44
C GLY A 297 3.60 10.54 -33.22
N ILE A 298 2.98 9.86 -32.28
CA ILE A 298 1.61 10.11 -31.83
C ILE A 298 1.66 10.43 -30.34
N VAL A 299 1.01 11.52 -29.94
CA VAL A 299 0.84 11.89 -28.53
C VAL A 299 -0.47 11.30 -28.00
N THR A 300 -0.43 10.55 -26.90
CA THR A 300 -1.67 10.09 -26.24
C THR A 300 -2.44 11.24 -25.60
N MET A 301 -3.70 10.99 -25.27
CA MET A 301 -4.42 11.81 -24.30
C MET A 301 -3.68 11.82 -22.94
N PRO A 302 -3.84 12.88 -22.12
CA PRO A 302 -3.22 12.95 -20.80
C PRO A 302 -3.85 11.93 -19.85
N PHE A 303 -3.00 11.13 -19.19
CA PHE A 303 -3.39 10.17 -18.16
C PHE A 303 -2.94 10.63 -16.78
N SER A 304 -3.52 10.05 -15.73
CA SER A 304 -2.92 10.14 -14.40
C SER A 304 -1.52 9.52 -14.43
N VAL A 305 -0.60 10.04 -13.62
CA VAL A 305 0.82 9.64 -13.64
C VAL A 305 1.00 8.12 -13.57
N ARG A 306 0.35 7.47 -12.59
CA ARG A 306 0.44 6.03 -12.37
C ARG A 306 -0.08 5.23 -13.58
N GLU A 307 -1.19 5.67 -14.16
CA GLU A 307 -1.79 5.01 -15.32
C GLU A 307 -0.93 5.21 -16.58
N GLY A 308 -0.44 6.43 -16.81
CA GLY A 308 0.43 6.76 -17.95
C GLY A 308 1.74 5.98 -17.93
N ILE A 309 2.40 5.85 -16.77
CA ILE A 309 3.61 5.04 -16.63
C ILE A 309 3.31 3.56 -16.92
N ASN A 310 2.21 3.02 -16.39
CA ASN A 310 1.85 1.63 -16.63
C ASN A 310 1.52 1.36 -18.12
N ILE A 311 0.80 2.26 -18.78
CA ILE A 311 0.52 2.22 -20.22
C ILE A 311 1.83 2.23 -21.02
N PHE A 312 2.78 3.10 -20.63
CA PHE A 312 4.09 3.15 -21.25
C PHE A 312 4.85 1.84 -21.10
N LEU A 313 4.88 1.24 -19.91
CA LEU A 313 5.56 -0.03 -19.64
C LEU A 313 4.92 -1.20 -20.39
N ALA A 314 3.59 -1.32 -20.34
CA ALA A 314 2.81 -2.36 -21.02
C ALA A 314 2.91 -2.28 -22.55
N GLY A 315 3.21 -1.11 -23.12
CA GLY A 315 3.31 -0.95 -24.58
C GLY A 315 1.94 -0.96 -25.29
N PHE A 316 0.86 -0.81 -24.53
CA PHE A 316 -0.52 -0.86 -24.98
C PHE A 316 -1.35 0.24 -24.32
N VAL A 317 -2.10 1.00 -25.14
CA VAL A 317 -3.03 2.05 -24.69
C VAL A 317 -4.46 1.50 -24.73
N PRO A 318 -5.09 1.19 -23.58
CA PRO A 318 -6.40 0.56 -23.54
C PRO A 318 -7.52 1.43 -24.13
N THR A 319 -7.48 2.74 -23.86
CA THR A 319 -8.52 3.69 -24.31
C THR A 319 -8.58 3.85 -25.82
N GLU A 320 -7.44 3.66 -26.50
CA GLU A 320 -7.32 3.75 -27.96
C GLU A 320 -7.28 2.37 -28.61
N ASN A 321 -7.35 1.30 -27.80
CA ASN A 321 -7.16 -0.09 -28.20
C ASN A 321 -5.94 -0.27 -29.12
N MET A 322 -4.83 0.41 -28.79
CA MET A 322 -3.67 0.51 -29.66
C MET A 322 -2.42 -0.04 -28.96
N ARG A 323 -1.84 -1.09 -29.54
CA ARG A 323 -0.53 -1.63 -29.14
C ARG A 323 0.54 -0.93 -29.95
N PHE A 324 1.43 -0.22 -29.28
CA PHE A 324 2.57 0.47 -29.92
C PHE A 324 3.90 -0.25 -29.68
N ARG A 325 3.90 -1.28 -28.81
CA ARG A 325 5.03 -2.19 -28.63
C ARG A 325 4.53 -3.63 -28.52
N ASP A 326 5.18 -4.54 -29.25
CA ASP A 326 4.83 -5.97 -29.26
C ASP A 326 5.27 -6.71 -27.99
N TYR A 327 6.11 -6.07 -27.17
CA TYR A 327 6.62 -6.58 -25.91
C TYR A 327 6.48 -5.54 -24.79
N GLU A 328 6.42 -6.03 -23.56
CA GLU A 328 6.37 -5.20 -22.37
C GLU A 328 7.79 -4.87 -21.88
N LEU A 329 7.97 -3.66 -21.38
CA LEU A 329 9.20 -3.29 -20.68
C LEU A 329 9.15 -3.90 -19.27
N SER A 330 9.59 -5.15 -19.18
CA SER A 330 9.60 -5.89 -17.93
C SER A 330 10.94 -5.73 -17.22
N PHE A 331 10.89 -5.28 -15.96
CA PHE A 331 12.04 -5.20 -15.05
C PHE A 331 12.49 -6.57 -14.52
N LYS A 332 11.93 -7.66 -15.07
CA LYS A 332 12.34 -9.04 -14.81
C LYS A 332 13.77 -9.29 -15.30
N ILE A 333 14.58 -9.89 -14.45
CA ILE A 333 15.94 -10.35 -14.77
C ILE A 333 15.77 -11.71 -15.45
N SER A 334 15.92 -11.77 -16.77
CA SER A 334 15.80 -13.04 -17.51
C SER A 334 16.52 -14.19 -16.81
N ASP A 335 15.78 -15.27 -16.56
CA ASP A 335 16.26 -16.56 -16.10
C ASP A 335 17.47 -17.02 -16.88
N ASN A 336 18.55 -17.28 -16.16
CA ASN A 336 19.56 -18.26 -16.56
C ASN A 336 20.05 -18.93 -15.27
N LEU A 337 19.14 -19.66 -14.63
CA LEU A 337 19.40 -20.47 -13.44
C LEU A 337 20.52 -21.49 -13.70
N ASP A 338 20.59 -22.02 -14.91
CA ASP A 338 21.59 -23.02 -15.33
C ASP A 338 23.02 -22.47 -15.35
N MET A 339 23.21 -21.19 -15.68
CA MET A 339 24.54 -20.56 -15.66
C MET A 339 25.04 -20.26 -14.25
N LEU A 340 24.15 -19.94 -13.30
CA LEU A 340 24.51 -19.65 -11.92
C LEU A 340 24.95 -20.91 -11.18
N LEU A 341 24.33 -22.06 -11.47
CA LEU A 341 24.64 -23.35 -10.86
C LEU A 341 25.98 -23.94 -11.37
N GLU A 342 26.33 -23.75 -12.65
CA GLU A 342 27.64 -24.19 -13.18
C GLU A 342 28.82 -23.32 -12.73
N ASN A 343 28.59 -22.05 -12.38
CA ASN A 343 29.63 -21.08 -12.05
C ASN A 343 30.26 -21.26 -10.65
N GLN A 344 29.71 -22.10 -9.77
CA GLN A 344 30.28 -22.32 -8.44
C GLN A 344 31.59 -23.13 -8.42
N LYS A 345 31.90 -23.89 -9.49
CA LYS A 345 33.08 -24.77 -9.51
C LYS A 345 34.41 -24.09 -9.89
N GLN A 346 34.42 -22.80 -10.29
CA GLN A 346 35.64 -22.08 -10.73
C GLN A 346 35.68 -20.58 -10.34
N LYS A 347 35.37 -20.24 -9.08
CA LYS A 347 35.54 -18.86 -8.57
C LYS A 347 37.01 -18.55 -8.28
N LYS A 348 37.56 -17.57 -8.98
CA LYS A 348 38.83 -16.89 -8.67
C LYS A 348 38.48 -15.59 -7.94
N ASN A 349 38.91 -15.51 -6.68
CA ASN A 349 38.69 -14.33 -5.85
C ASN A 349 39.87 -13.38 -6.01
N TYR A 350 39.59 -12.13 -6.36
CA TYR A 350 40.56 -11.05 -6.43
C TYR A 350 40.35 -10.09 -5.26
N GLN A 351 41.40 -9.38 -4.84
CA GLN A 351 41.34 -8.39 -3.78
C GLN A 351 42.08 -7.12 -4.22
N TYR A 352 41.56 -5.96 -3.80
CA TYR A 352 42.25 -4.68 -3.91
C TYR A 352 42.54 -4.14 -2.49
N PRO A 353 43.71 -3.53 -2.26
CA PRO A 353 44.11 -3.04 -0.95
C PRO A 353 43.43 -1.72 -0.58
N ASP A 354 43.70 -1.25 0.64
CA ASP A 354 43.37 0.13 1.03
C ASP A 354 44.11 1.10 0.10
N MET A 355 43.40 2.08 -0.46
CA MET A 355 43.97 3.07 -1.36
C MET A 355 43.63 4.48 -0.89
N LYS A 356 44.58 5.39 -1.02
CA LYS A 356 44.38 6.80 -0.72
C LYS A 356 44.86 7.65 -1.88
N LYS A 357 44.04 8.60 -2.32
CA LYS A 357 44.41 9.56 -3.36
C LYS A 357 44.07 10.97 -2.93
N VAL A 358 45.01 11.88 -3.12
CA VAL A 358 44.79 13.32 -2.92
C VAL A 358 45.03 14.02 -4.25
N GLN A 359 44.06 14.82 -4.70
CA GLN A 359 44.14 15.63 -5.92
C GLN A 359 43.65 17.05 -5.59
N GLY A 360 44.60 17.99 -5.41
CA GLY A 360 44.27 19.34 -4.94
C GLY A 360 43.61 19.33 -3.57
N GLU A 361 42.43 19.95 -3.44
CA GLU A 361 41.62 19.96 -2.20
C GLU A 361 40.81 18.67 -1.97
N PHE A 362 40.73 17.79 -2.98
CA PHE A 362 39.96 16.56 -2.90
C PHE A 362 40.79 15.40 -2.35
N SER A 363 40.27 14.71 -1.33
CA SER A 363 40.88 13.49 -0.77
C SER A 363 39.92 12.30 -0.84
N LEU A 364 40.36 11.22 -1.48
CA LEU A 364 39.66 9.94 -1.56
C LEU A 364 40.37 8.89 -0.70
N GLN A 365 39.61 8.19 0.14
CA GLN A 365 40.06 7.01 0.87
C GLN A 365 39.16 5.84 0.48
N VAL A 366 39.78 4.77 0.00
CA VAL A 366 39.12 3.53 -0.41
C VAL A 366 39.60 2.44 0.53
N LYS A 367 38.66 1.72 1.14
CA LYS A 367 38.96 0.56 1.98
C LYS A 367 39.20 -0.68 1.13
N ALA A 368 40.02 -1.60 1.60
CA ALA A 368 40.28 -2.88 0.95
C ALA A 368 38.98 -3.68 0.75
N GLY A 369 38.88 -4.38 -0.37
CA GLY A 369 37.70 -5.17 -0.74
C GLY A 369 38.03 -6.32 -1.70
N GLY A 370 37.16 -7.32 -1.74
CA GLY A 370 37.25 -8.48 -2.64
C GLY A 370 36.21 -8.44 -3.76
N PHE A 371 36.50 -9.07 -4.88
CA PHE A 371 35.57 -9.28 -6.00
C PHE A 371 35.91 -10.57 -6.75
N ASN A 372 34.92 -11.21 -7.37
CA ASN A 372 35.10 -12.48 -8.06
C ASN A 372 34.99 -12.34 -9.58
N ASN A 373 35.47 -13.36 -10.31
CA ASN A 373 35.08 -13.58 -11.70
C ASN A 373 33.60 -13.99 -11.78
N SER A 374 32.87 -13.46 -12.77
CA SER A 374 31.41 -13.60 -12.93
C SER A 374 30.57 -12.81 -11.91
N GLU A 375 31.08 -11.66 -11.47
CA GLU A 375 30.40 -10.75 -10.54
C GLU A 375 30.32 -9.34 -11.13
N ILE A 376 29.21 -8.63 -10.86
CA ILE A 376 29.02 -7.23 -11.24
C ILE A 376 28.92 -6.38 -9.97
N VAL A 377 29.92 -5.53 -9.75
CA VAL A 377 29.97 -4.57 -8.65
C VAL A 377 29.41 -3.24 -9.14
N VAL A 378 28.30 -2.80 -8.55
CA VAL A 378 27.68 -1.51 -8.85
C VAL A 378 28.15 -0.45 -7.86
N LEU A 379 28.70 0.66 -8.35
CA LEU A 379 29.17 1.79 -7.56
C LEU A 379 28.14 2.94 -7.59
N LEU A 380 27.59 3.28 -6.43
CA LEU A 380 26.61 4.35 -6.23
C LEU A 380 27.20 5.47 -5.35
N GLY A 381 26.76 6.72 -5.54
CA GLY A 381 27.15 7.86 -4.69
C GLY A 381 26.91 9.22 -5.35
N GLU A 382 27.14 10.33 -4.64
CA GLU A 382 27.03 11.71 -5.17
C GLU A 382 28.14 12.03 -6.19
N ASN A 383 27.91 12.97 -7.09
CA ASN A 383 28.93 13.46 -8.02
C ASN A 383 30.08 14.14 -7.25
N GLY A 384 31.33 13.87 -7.64
CA GLY A 384 32.50 14.41 -6.93
C GLY A 384 32.96 13.59 -5.71
N THR A 385 32.31 12.48 -5.36
CA THR A 385 32.75 11.58 -4.26
C THR A 385 33.97 10.71 -4.58
N GLY A 386 34.48 10.77 -5.82
CA GLY A 386 35.67 10.03 -6.24
C GLY A 386 35.43 8.67 -6.91
N LYS A 387 34.19 8.31 -7.28
CA LYS A 387 33.86 7.05 -7.98
C LYS A 387 34.68 6.86 -9.27
N THR A 388 34.70 7.88 -10.13
CA THR A 388 35.52 7.91 -11.36
C THR A 388 37.00 7.85 -11.05
N THR A 389 37.46 8.48 -9.96
CA THR A 389 38.85 8.43 -9.51
C THR A 389 39.24 7.02 -9.08
N PHE A 390 38.38 6.34 -8.31
CA PHE A 390 38.55 4.94 -7.93
C PHE A 390 38.60 4.01 -9.15
N ILE A 391 37.69 4.17 -10.12
CA ILE A 391 37.75 3.41 -11.38
C ILE A 391 39.04 3.69 -12.16
N LYS A 392 39.51 4.93 -12.23
CA LYS A 392 40.79 5.26 -12.91
C LYS A 392 42.00 4.66 -12.21
N MET A 393 41.97 4.57 -10.87
CA MET A 393 42.99 3.87 -10.07
C MET A 393 42.99 2.38 -10.42
N LEU A 394 41.82 1.72 -10.40
CA LEU A 394 41.68 0.31 -10.83
C LEU A 394 42.10 0.07 -12.28
N ALA A 395 41.90 1.05 -13.17
CA ALA A 395 42.31 0.97 -14.57
C ALA A 395 43.83 1.11 -14.80
N GLY A 396 44.62 1.40 -13.75
CA GLY A 396 46.06 1.64 -13.87
C GLY A 396 46.44 2.91 -14.64
N LYS A 397 45.49 3.86 -14.79
CA LYS A 397 45.75 5.16 -15.45
C LYS A 397 46.37 6.18 -14.51
N ASP A 398 46.35 5.92 -13.20
CA ASP A 398 46.95 6.75 -12.18
C ASP A 398 48.20 6.04 -11.62
N LYS A 399 49.37 6.67 -11.73
CA LYS A 399 50.68 6.03 -11.48
C LYS A 399 51.03 5.88 -10.00
N ASP A 400 50.22 6.44 -9.10
CA ASP A 400 50.54 6.54 -7.67
C ASP A 400 50.06 5.34 -6.83
N VAL A 401 49.55 4.26 -7.44
CA VAL A 401 49.06 3.06 -6.74
C VAL A 401 49.91 1.85 -7.09
N VAL A 402 50.55 1.25 -6.07
CA VAL A 402 51.65 0.28 -6.24
C VAL A 402 51.18 -1.19 -6.21
N ASP A 403 50.00 -1.51 -5.67
CA ASP A 403 49.54 -2.89 -5.43
C ASP A 403 48.13 -3.19 -5.98
N ILE A 404 47.90 -3.03 -7.28
CA ILE A 404 46.69 -3.55 -7.93
C ILE A 404 47.06 -4.83 -8.70
N PRO A 405 46.31 -5.94 -8.57
CA PRO A 405 46.60 -7.17 -9.30
C PRO A 405 46.71 -6.91 -10.81
N LYS A 406 47.72 -7.50 -11.47
CA LYS A 406 47.98 -7.38 -12.92
C LYS A 406 46.86 -8.05 -13.73
N LEU A 407 45.70 -7.41 -13.80
CA LEU A 407 44.55 -7.85 -14.57
C LEU A 407 44.47 -7.08 -15.88
N SER A 408 43.99 -7.74 -16.92
CA SER A 408 43.64 -7.06 -18.17
C SER A 408 42.35 -6.26 -17.98
N VAL A 409 42.42 -4.93 -18.10
CA VAL A 409 41.28 -4.03 -17.84
C VAL A 409 40.81 -3.35 -19.12
N SER A 410 39.49 -3.35 -19.34
CA SER A 410 38.84 -2.50 -20.34
C SER A 410 38.05 -1.39 -19.66
N TYR A 411 38.17 -0.15 -20.14
CA TYR A 411 37.58 1.02 -19.52
C TYR A 411 36.73 1.83 -20.51
N LYS A 412 35.47 2.07 -20.14
CA LYS A 412 34.57 3.05 -20.77
C LYS A 412 34.61 4.36 -19.99
N PRO A 413 35.03 5.49 -20.59
CA PRO A 413 35.05 6.78 -19.90
C PRO A 413 33.65 7.39 -19.74
N GLN A 414 33.46 8.19 -18.69
CA GLN A 414 32.22 8.93 -18.44
C GLN A 414 31.90 9.88 -19.61
N MET A 415 32.82 10.78 -19.96
CA MET A 415 32.67 11.69 -21.11
C MET A 415 33.18 11.04 -22.40
N ILE A 416 32.36 11.10 -23.45
CA ILE A 416 32.70 10.60 -24.77
C ILE A 416 32.71 11.78 -25.75
N ALA A 417 33.85 12.05 -26.36
CA ALA A 417 34.00 13.06 -27.39
C ALA A 417 34.23 12.42 -28.76
N PRO A 418 33.54 12.85 -29.82
CA PRO A 418 33.74 12.32 -31.17
C PRO A 418 34.99 12.96 -31.80
N THR A 419 36.18 12.50 -31.39
CA THR A 419 37.46 13.03 -31.90
C THR A 419 37.98 12.27 -33.11
N PHE A 420 37.37 11.15 -33.49
CA PHE A 420 37.81 10.32 -34.62
C PHE A 420 37.30 10.86 -35.95
N ASP A 421 38.21 11.01 -36.91
CA ASP A 421 37.93 11.40 -38.28
C ASP A 421 37.76 10.15 -39.16
N GLY A 422 36.52 9.75 -39.39
CA GLY A 422 36.16 8.56 -40.18
C GLY A 422 34.77 8.01 -39.83
N THR A 423 34.43 6.86 -40.43
CA THR A 423 33.18 6.15 -40.15
C THR A 423 33.26 5.28 -38.89
N VAL A 424 32.12 4.88 -38.35
CA VAL A 424 32.05 3.93 -37.21
C VAL A 424 32.72 2.60 -37.57
N GLN A 425 32.55 2.13 -38.81
CA GLN A 425 33.18 0.91 -39.29
C GLN A 425 34.72 1.00 -39.29
N GLU A 426 35.28 2.13 -39.71
CA GLU A 426 36.72 2.40 -39.66
C GLU A 426 37.24 2.46 -38.22
N LEU A 427 36.46 3.07 -37.32
CA LEU A 427 36.78 3.10 -35.89
C LEU A 427 36.84 1.70 -35.28
N PHE A 428 35.86 0.85 -35.55
CA PHE A 428 35.88 -0.54 -35.06
C PHE A 428 37.02 -1.35 -35.67
N ARG A 429 37.28 -1.21 -36.98
CA ARG A 429 38.40 -1.90 -37.62
C ARG A 429 39.75 -1.50 -37.01
N SER A 430 39.92 -0.23 -36.67
CA SER A 430 41.16 0.28 -36.06
C SER A 430 41.35 -0.12 -34.59
N LYS A 431 40.27 -0.19 -33.80
CA LYS A 431 40.35 -0.41 -32.33
C LYS A 431 40.03 -1.83 -31.87
N LEU A 432 39.25 -2.59 -32.63
CA LEU A 432 38.73 -3.90 -32.25
C LEU A 432 39.22 -5.05 -33.15
N GLN A 433 39.90 -4.77 -34.27
CA GLN A 433 40.30 -5.80 -35.25
C GLN A 433 39.13 -6.74 -35.60
N ASP A 434 39.27 -8.07 -35.58
CA ASP A 434 38.19 -9.04 -35.87
C ASP A 434 37.33 -9.42 -34.65
N SER A 435 37.58 -8.89 -33.44
CA SER A 435 36.81 -9.25 -32.24
C SER A 435 35.32 -8.94 -32.35
N HIS A 436 34.97 -7.85 -33.04
CA HIS A 436 33.58 -7.46 -33.32
C HIS A 436 32.87 -8.44 -34.26
N ARG A 437 33.58 -9.32 -34.98
CA ARG A 437 33.01 -10.33 -35.89
C ARG A 437 32.73 -11.67 -35.22
N ASN A 438 33.13 -11.85 -33.96
CA ASN A 438 32.83 -13.06 -33.22
C ASN A 438 31.29 -13.28 -33.16
N PRO A 439 30.76 -14.45 -33.57
CA PRO A 439 29.32 -14.73 -33.57
C PRO A 439 28.65 -14.51 -32.20
N GLN A 440 29.37 -14.80 -31.11
CA GLN A 440 28.87 -14.59 -29.76
C GLN A 440 28.74 -13.10 -29.45
N PHE A 441 29.77 -12.30 -29.78
CA PHE A 441 29.74 -10.84 -29.60
C PHE A 441 28.70 -10.17 -30.50
N GLN A 442 28.53 -10.69 -31.72
CA GLN A 442 27.51 -10.25 -32.66
C GLN A 442 26.10 -10.45 -32.10
N THR A 443 25.85 -11.59 -31.47
CA THR A 443 24.54 -11.96 -30.91
C THR A 443 24.27 -11.28 -29.57
N ASP A 444 25.26 -11.28 -28.67
CA ASP A 444 25.09 -10.77 -27.30
C ASP A 444 25.21 -9.25 -27.21
N VAL A 445 25.99 -8.59 -28.09
CA VAL A 445 26.32 -7.15 -27.96
C VAL A 445 25.97 -6.34 -29.22
N TYR A 446 26.39 -6.78 -30.41
CA TYR A 446 26.32 -5.97 -31.63
C TYR A 446 24.88 -5.74 -32.15
N LYS A 447 24.11 -6.83 -32.29
CA LYS A 447 22.72 -6.80 -32.78
C LYS A 447 21.76 -6.13 -31.78
N PRO A 448 21.81 -6.42 -30.47
CA PRO A 448 20.90 -5.78 -29.50
C PRO A 448 21.07 -4.26 -29.43
N LEU A 449 22.29 -3.73 -29.61
CA LEU A 449 22.54 -2.28 -29.66
C LEU A 449 22.19 -1.64 -31.01
N ARG A 450 21.72 -2.42 -32.00
CA ARG A 450 21.39 -1.97 -33.37
C ARG A 450 22.51 -1.15 -34.00
N ILE A 451 23.72 -1.70 -33.99
CA ILE A 451 24.92 -0.99 -34.48
C ILE A 451 25.10 -1.16 -35.99
N GLU A 452 24.51 -2.19 -36.59
CA GLU A 452 24.43 -2.39 -38.05
C GLU A 452 23.91 -1.14 -38.78
N ASP A 453 23.05 -0.38 -38.10
CA ASP A 453 22.41 0.84 -38.56
C ASP A 453 23.32 2.08 -38.56
N LEU A 454 24.49 2.00 -37.92
CA LEU A 454 25.41 3.13 -37.66
C LEU A 454 26.79 2.96 -38.31
N GLU A 455 27.11 1.80 -38.89
CA GLU A 455 28.44 1.49 -39.43
C GLU A 455 28.93 2.51 -40.47
N ASP A 456 28.03 2.91 -41.37
CA ASP A 456 28.32 3.82 -42.48
C ASP A 456 28.31 5.30 -42.07
N ASN A 457 27.94 5.61 -40.83
CA ASN A 457 27.84 6.99 -40.35
C ASN A 457 29.21 7.52 -39.89
N GLU A 458 29.43 8.82 -40.09
CA GLU A 458 30.60 9.51 -39.53
C GLU A 458 30.45 9.68 -38.02
N VAL A 459 31.51 9.38 -37.27
CA VAL A 459 31.51 9.45 -35.80
C VAL A 459 31.16 10.85 -35.29
N LYS A 460 31.57 11.90 -36.02
CA LYS A 460 31.29 13.31 -35.69
C LYS A 460 29.83 13.72 -35.88
N LYS A 461 29.04 12.95 -36.62
CA LYS A 461 27.62 13.23 -36.91
C LYS A 461 26.64 12.41 -36.05
N LEU A 462 27.16 11.52 -35.21
CA LEU A 462 26.33 10.70 -34.32
C LEU A 462 25.69 11.56 -33.22
N SER A 463 24.46 11.19 -32.85
CA SER A 463 23.80 11.72 -31.65
C SER A 463 24.45 11.17 -30.37
N GLY A 464 24.17 11.80 -29.22
CA GLY A 464 24.74 11.38 -27.93
C GLY A 464 24.45 9.91 -27.58
N GLY A 465 23.21 9.46 -27.77
CA GLY A 465 22.82 8.06 -27.52
C GLY A 465 23.42 7.07 -28.53
N GLU A 466 23.61 7.45 -29.79
CA GLU A 466 24.34 6.63 -30.77
C GLU A 466 25.82 6.51 -30.42
N LEU A 467 26.45 7.64 -30.05
CA LEU A 467 27.85 7.69 -29.64
C LEU A 467 28.10 6.86 -28.37
N GLN A 468 27.17 6.89 -27.42
CA GLN A 468 27.21 6.06 -26.21
C GLN A 468 27.19 4.56 -26.55
N ARG A 469 26.30 4.12 -27.46
CA ARG A 469 26.25 2.72 -27.91
C ARG A 469 27.55 2.28 -28.60
N VAL A 470 28.15 3.14 -29.41
CA VAL A 470 29.46 2.90 -30.03
C VAL A 470 30.57 2.77 -28.98
N ALA A 471 30.56 3.62 -27.94
CA ALA A 471 31.55 3.54 -26.85
C ALA A 471 31.42 2.26 -26.01
N LEU A 472 30.19 1.78 -25.77
CA LEU A 472 29.96 0.50 -25.10
C LEU A 472 30.56 -0.67 -25.89
N ILE A 473 30.40 -0.68 -27.21
CA ILE A 473 31.04 -1.69 -28.07
C ILE A 473 32.57 -1.63 -28.01
N LEU A 474 33.15 -0.42 -28.03
CA LEU A 474 34.59 -0.27 -27.91
C LEU A 474 35.15 -0.76 -26.57
N ALA A 475 34.36 -0.68 -25.49
CA ALA A 475 34.73 -1.17 -24.18
C ALA A 475 34.56 -2.69 -24.08
N LEU A 476 33.39 -3.23 -24.45
CA LEU A 476 33.08 -4.66 -24.33
C LEU A 476 33.83 -5.51 -25.37
N GLY A 477 34.13 -4.95 -26.54
CA GLY A 477 34.82 -5.66 -27.62
C GLY A 477 36.32 -5.88 -27.36
N LYS A 478 36.92 -5.14 -26.42
CA LYS A 478 38.31 -5.40 -26.00
C LYS A 478 38.36 -6.62 -25.09
N PRO A 479 39.27 -7.58 -25.34
CA PRO A 479 39.44 -8.70 -24.44
C PRO A 479 40.01 -8.21 -23.10
N ALA A 480 39.25 -8.37 -22.02
CA ALA A 480 39.64 -7.97 -20.68
C ALA A 480 39.08 -8.94 -19.63
N GLU A 481 39.76 -9.04 -18.48
CA GLU A 481 39.31 -9.76 -17.29
C GLU A 481 38.35 -8.93 -16.45
N VAL A 482 38.57 -7.61 -16.41
CA VAL A 482 37.75 -6.66 -15.68
C VAL A 482 37.25 -5.57 -16.62
N TYR A 483 35.93 -5.38 -16.66
CA TYR A 483 35.28 -4.30 -17.40
C TYR A 483 34.88 -3.18 -16.45
N LEU A 484 35.41 -1.99 -16.67
CA LEU A 484 35.10 -0.79 -15.90
C LEU A 484 34.23 0.14 -16.74
N LEU A 485 32.95 0.26 -16.37
CA LEU A 485 31.93 1.01 -17.10
C LEU A 485 31.49 2.23 -16.28
N ASP A 486 31.93 3.42 -16.69
CA ASP A 486 31.59 4.68 -16.02
C ASP A 486 30.39 5.36 -16.70
N GLU A 487 29.25 5.39 -16.01
CA GLU A 487 27.94 5.91 -16.49
C GLU A 487 27.55 5.40 -17.89
N PRO A 488 27.28 4.10 -18.06
CA PRO A 488 26.73 3.57 -19.31
C PRO A 488 25.30 4.05 -19.62
N SER A 489 24.52 4.52 -18.65
CA SER A 489 23.15 5.06 -18.85
C SER A 489 23.06 6.45 -19.52
N ALA A 490 24.17 7.19 -19.63
CA ALA A 490 24.16 8.57 -20.16
C ALA A 490 23.59 8.64 -21.59
N TYR A 491 22.70 9.63 -21.85
CA TYR A 491 22.03 9.89 -23.13
C TYR A 491 21.12 8.77 -23.67
N LEU A 492 20.92 7.68 -22.93
CA LEU A 492 20.01 6.59 -23.30
C LEU A 492 18.60 6.87 -22.76
N ASP A 493 17.58 6.56 -23.56
CA ASP A 493 16.19 6.54 -23.10
C ASP A 493 15.87 5.30 -22.24
N ALA A 494 14.70 5.27 -21.59
CA ALA A 494 14.31 4.19 -20.68
C ALA A 494 14.41 2.79 -21.31
N GLU A 495 14.04 2.66 -22.59
CA GLU A 495 14.08 1.39 -23.32
C GLU A 495 15.53 0.97 -23.62
N GLN A 496 16.34 1.91 -24.12
CA GLN A 496 17.75 1.70 -24.38
C GLN A 496 18.53 1.37 -23.11
N ARG A 497 18.19 1.99 -21.97
CA ARG A 497 18.79 1.68 -20.66
C ARG A 497 18.53 0.23 -20.28
N VAL A 498 17.27 -0.20 -20.28
CA VAL A 498 16.91 -1.59 -19.95
C VAL A 498 17.63 -2.58 -20.87
N ALA A 499 17.60 -2.36 -22.18
CA ALA A 499 18.29 -3.22 -23.15
C ALA A 499 19.80 -3.30 -22.89
N THR A 500 20.43 -2.16 -22.58
CA THR A 500 21.85 -2.06 -22.26
C THR A 500 22.19 -2.79 -20.95
N SER A 501 21.35 -2.69 -19.92
CA SER A 501 21.51 -3.43 -18.66
C SER A 501 21.44 -4.94 -18.87
N LYS A 502 20.47 -5.42 -19.68
CA LYS A 502 20.34 -6.85 -20.04
C LYS A 502 21.60 -7.35 -20.75
N LEU A 503 22.10 -6.56 -21.69
CA LEU A 503 23.29 -6.87 -22.47
C LEU A 503 24.55 -6.94 -21.61
N ILE A 504 24.79 -5.93 -20.76
CA ILE A 504 25.99 -5.89 -19.90
C ILE A 504 25.99 -7.11 -18.97
N LYS A 505 24.85 -7.38 -18.33
CA LYS A 505 24.70 -8.53 -17.43
C LYS A 505 24.94 -9.85 -18.15
N ARG A 506 24.25 -10.07 -19.28
CA ARG A 506 24.39 -11.30 -20.09
C ARG A 506 25.82 -11.49 -20.57
N PHE A 507 26.46 -10.45 -21.10
CA PHE A 507 27.82 -10.54 -21.62
C PHE A 507 28.85 -10.87 -20.53
N ILE A 508 28.82 -10.19 -19.39
CA ILE A 508 29.78 -10.40 -18.29
C ILE A 508 29.61 -11.80 -17.68
N MET A 509 28.35 -12.24 -17.51
CA MET A 509 28.04 -13.57 -16.99
C MET A 509 28.43 -14.69 -17.98
N ASN A 510 28.14 -14.52 -19.28
CA ASN A 510 28.48 -15.51 -20.32
C ASN A 510 30.01 -15.66 -20.48
N THR A 511 30.74 -14.55 -20.36
CA THR A 511 32.20 -14.53 -20.55
C THR A 511 32.98 -14.86 -19.28
N LYS A 512 32.29 -15.04 -18.14
CA LYS A 512 32.87 -15.31 -16.81
C LYS A 512 33.89 -14.25 -16.38
N ARG A 513 33.56 -12.97 -16.57
CA ARG A 513 34.42 -11.80 -16.30
C ARG A 513 33.88 -10.99 -15.13
N ALA A 514 34.66 -10.03 -14.63
CA ALA A 514 34.20 -9.11 -13.59
C ALA A 514 33.80 -7.76 -14.21
N GLY A 515 32.75 -7.14 -13.67
CA GLY A 515 32.29 -5.81 -14.09
C GLY A 515 32.21 -4.83 -12.93
N PHE A 516 32.82 -3.66 -13.03
CA PHE A 516 32.51 -2.52 -12.16
C PHE A 516 31.71 -1.50 -12.96
N VAL A 517 30.50 -1.18 -12.49
CA VAL A 517 29.61 -0.25 -13.16
C VAL A 517 29.29 0.92 -12.23
N VAL A 518 29.68 2.13 -12.60
CA VAL A 518 29.23 3.35 -11.91
C VAL A 518 27.91 3.78 -12.50
N GLU A 519 26.87 3.82 -11.66
CA GLU A 519 25.52 4.18 -12.10
C GLU A 519 24.83 5.14 -11.16
N HIS A 520 23.99 5.98 -11.74
CA HIS A 520 23.11 6.92 -11.02
C HIS A 520 21.64 6.70 -11.33
N ASP A 521 21.35 5.81 -12.28
CA ASP A 521 20.00 5.40 -12.65
C ASP A 521 19.54 4.21 -11.78
N PHE A 522 18.42 4.40 -11.06
CA PHE A 522 17.88 3.40 -10.14
C PHE A 522 17.49 2.09 -10.85
N ILE A 523 16.94 2.19 -12.06
CA ILE A 523 16.48 1.04 -12.85
C ILE A 523 17.69 0.21 -13.31
N MET A 524 18.71 0.86 -13.86
CA MET A 524 19.92 0.20 -14.32
C MET A 524 20.73 -0.40 -13.17
N ALA A 525 20.87 0.32 -12.05
CA ALA A 525 21.53 -0.18 -10.85
C ALA A 525 20.83 -1.43 -10.28
N THR A 526 19.50 -1.41 -10.18
CA THR A 526 18.71 -2.55 -9.69
C THR A 526 18.83 -3.77 -10.61
N TYR A 527 18.90 -3.55 -11.94
CA TYR A 527 19.04 -4.65 -12.90
C TYR A 527 20.42 -5.34 -12.83
N LEU A 528 21.46 -4.54 -12.61
CA LEU A 528 22.84 -5.00 -12.54
C LEU A 528 23.20 -5.64 -11.19
N ALA A 529 22.48 -5.30 -10.11
CA ALA A 529 22.65 -5.93 -8.80
C ALA A 529 22.22 -7.41 -8.80
N ASP A 530 22.92 -8.25 -8.04
CA ASP A 530 22.60 -9.68 -7.94
C ASP A 530 21.40 -9.92 -7.01
N LYS A 531 20.23 -10.10 -7.63
CA LYS A 531 18.95 -10.47 -7.00
C LYS A 531 19.10 -11.66 -6.03
N ALA A 532 19.99 -12.60 -6.30
CA ALA A 532 20.24 -13.76 -5.46
C ALA A 532 20.86 -13.39 -4.09
N GLU A 533 21.78 -12.43 -4.06
CA GLU A 533 22.45 -12.02 -2.82
C GLU A 533 21.51 -11.20 -1.91
N GLN A 534 20.66 -10.39 -2.53
CA GLN A 534 19.59 -9.69 -1.82
C GLN A 534 18.54 -10.67 -1.24
N LEU A 535 18.10 -11.66 -2.02
CA LEU A 535 17.17 -12.69 -1.54
C LEU A 535 17.78 -13.60 -0.47
N LEU A 536 19.08 -13.93 -0.57
CA LEU A 536 19.83 -14.68 0.45
C LEU A 536 19.85 -13.93 1.78
N LYS A 537 20.03 -12.60 1.73
CA LYS A 537 20.01 -11.73 2.92
C LYS A 537 18.60 -11.59 3.49
N ASP A 538 17.60 -11.40 2.63
CA ASP A 538 16.21 -11.20 3.05
C ASP A 538 15.58 -12.48 3.63
N LEU A 539 16.00 -13.68 3.19
CA LEU A 539 15.58 -14.98 3.76
C LEU A 539 16.46 -15.46 4.93
N GLU A 540 17.40 -14.63 5.40
CA GLU A 540 18.33 -14.95 6.49
C GLU A 540 19.19 -16.21 6.23
N LEU A 541 19.51 -16.50 4.96
CA LEU A 541 20.24 -17.71 4.55
C LEU A 541 21.75 -17.49 4.39
N SER A 542 22.25 -16.26 4.55
CA SER A 542 23.66 -15.91 4.30
C SER A 542 24.69 -16.71 5.11
N HIS A 543 24.30 -17.21 6.29
CA HIS A 543 25.19 -17.98 7.19
C HIS A 543 25.15 -19.49 6.94
N LEU A 544 24.29 -19.96 6.04
CA LEU A 544 24.05 -21.38 5.74
C LEU A 544 24.59 -21.80 4.37
N VAL A 545 25.23 -20.87 3.65
CA VAL A 545 25.70 -21.06 2.27
C VAL A 545 26.71 -22.21 2.15
N ASP A 546 27.49 -22.48 3.20
CA ASP A 546 28.53 -23.52 3.23
C ASP A 546 28.06 -24.85 3.88
N ARG A 547 26.78 -24.97 4.25
CA ARG A 547 26.23 -26.16 4.94
C ARG A 547 25.61 -27.16 3.94
N GLU A 548 25.76 -28.45 4.21
CA GLU A 548 25.08 -29.49 3.41
C GLU A 548 23.55 -29.45 3.60
N ILE A 549 22.80 -29.60 2.50
CA ILE A 549 21.33 -29.53 2.47
C ILE A 549 20.69 -30.54 3.43
N GLY A 550 21.26 -31.75 3.55
CA GLY A 550 20.76 -32.80 4.44
C GLY A 550 20.88 -32.47 5.94
N MET A 551 21.60 -31.40 6.30
CA MET A 551 21.77 -30.94 7.69
C MET A 551 20.92 -29.69 8.02
N LEU A 552 20.15 -29.17 7.06
CA LEU A 552 19.27 -28.02 7.29
C LEU A 552 18.05 -28.43 8.11
N SER A 553 17.64 -27.55 9.04
CA SER A 553 16.36 -27.70 9.74
C SER A 553 15.17 -27.50 8.78
N GLY A 554 13.98 -27.99 9.15
CA GLY A 554 12.79 -27.87 8.30
C GLY A 554 12.46 -26.42 7.89
N GLY A 555 12.63 -25.45 8.80
CA GLY A 555 12.43 -24.03 8.48
C GLY A 555 13.51 -23.44 7.58
N GLU A 556 14.77 -23.86 7.73
CA GLU A 556 15.88 -23.46 6.84
C GLU A 556 15.71 -24.07 5.44
N LEU A 557 15.31 -25.34 5.37
CA LEU A 557 15.02 -26.05 4.12
C LEU A 557 13.84 -25.39 3.39
N GLN A 558 12.79 -24.98 4.11
CA GLN A 558 11.66 -24.27 3.53
C GLN A 558 12.07 -22.90 2.96
N ARG A 559 12.85 -22.10 3.71
CA ARG A 559 13.38 -20.82 3.21
C ARG A 559 14.29 -21.03 1.99
N PHE A 560 15.10 -22.06 2.00
CA PHE A 560 15.92 -22.44 0.85
C PHE A 560 15.07 -22.85 -0.36
N ALA A 561 14.00 -23.63 -0.16
CA ALA A 561 13.07 -24.00 -1.23
C ALA A 561 12.35 -22.77 -1.82
N ILE A 562 11.91 -21.84 -0.97
CA ILE A 562 11.33 -20.55 -1.42
C ILE A 562 12.37 -19.73 -2.20
N LEU A 563 13.62 -19.66 -1.72
CA LEU A 563 14.72 -19.00 -2.43
C LEU A 563 14.87 -19.60 -3.83
N MET A 564 14.99 -20.92 -3.93
CA MET A 564 15.15 -21.63 -5.21
C MET A 564 13.97 -21.35 -6.15
N ALA A 565 12.74 -21.41 -5.65
CA ALA A 565 11.54 -21.11 -6.41
C ALA A 565 11.44 -19.64 -6.87
N CYS A 566 11.95 -18.69 -6.08
CA CYS A 566 11.97 -17.26 -6.43
C CYS A 566 13.12 -16.88 -7.38
N ILE A 567 14.20 -17.67 -7.40
CA ILE A 567 15.30 -17.50 -8.35
C ILE A 567 14.94 -18.12 -9.71
N SER A 568 14.16 -19.21 -9.74
CA SER A 568 13.81 -19.95 -10.96
C SER A 568 12.75 -19.28 -11.86
N GLU A 569 12.73 -17.94 -11.95
CA GLU A 569 11.63 -17.09 -12.46
C GLU A 569 10.68 -17.77 -13.49
N SER A 570 9.60 -18.38 -13.00
CA SER A 570 8.66 -19.10 -13.85
C SER A 570 7.49 -18.23 -14.31
N GLU A 571 6.93 -18.54 -15.49
CA GLU A 571 5.68 -17.93 -15.99
C GLU A 571 4.47 -18.32 -15.11
N CYS A 572 4.53 -19.49 -14.47
CA CYS A 572 3.58 -19.92 -13.46
C CYS A 572 4.37 -20.46 -12.25
N LEU A 573 4.23 -19.79 -11.11
CA LEU A 573 4.84 -20.20 -9.85
C LEU A 573 3.74 -20.82 -8.98
N MET A 574 3.81 -22.13 -8.79
CA MET A 574 2.91 -22.89 -7.93
C MET A 574 3.64 -23.20 -6.62
N LEU A 575 3.10 -22.70 -5.51
CA LEU A 575 3.64 -22.92 -4.18
C LEU A 575 2.60 -23.64 -3.34
N ASP A 576 2.96 -24.83 -2.88
CA ASP A 576 2.15 -25.62 -1.96
C ASP A 576 2.69 -25.44 -0.54
N GLU A 577 1.87 -24.84 0.33
CA GLU A 577 2.18 -24.51 1.72
C GLU A 577 3.57 -23.85 1.94
N PRO A 578 3.89 -22.72 1.27
CA PRO A 578 5.20 -22.08 1.40
C PRO A 578 5.53 -21.66 2.84
N THR A 579 4.54 -21.43 3.70
CA THR A 579 4.77 -20.96 5.08
C THR A 579 4.87 -22.04 6.15
N SER A 580 4.79 -23.32 5.76
CA SER A 580 4.96 -24.46 6.68
C SER A 580 6.34 -24.43 7.35
N TYR A 581 6.41 -24.82 8.63
CA TYR A 581 7.63 -24.83 9.46
C TYR A 581 8.30 -23.47 9.74
N LEU A 582 7.75 -22.36 9.24
CA LEU A 582 8.24 -21.00 9.50
C LEU A 582 7.54 -20.37 10.71
N ASP A 583 8.26 -19.55 11.49
CA ASP A 583 7.65 -18.70 12.52
C ASP A 583 6.95 -17.46 11.92
N ILE A 584 6.17 -16.74 12.73
CA ILE A 584 5.35 -15.60 12.29
C ILE A 584 6.16 -14.56 11.51
N LYS A 585 7.39 -14.26 11.91
CA LYS A 585 8.24 -13.29 11.21
C LYS A 585 8.68 -13.83 9.87
N GLN A 586 9.21 -15.05 9.87
CA GLN A 586 9.69 -15.74 8.68
C GLN A 586 8.55 -15.95 7.66
N ARG A 587 7.34 -16.27 8.11
CA ARG A 587 6.13 -16.38 7.26
C ARG A 587 5.83 -15.08 6.54
N VAL A 588 5.87 -13.95 7.25
CA VAL A 588 5.55 -12.64 6.67
C VAL A 588 6.66 -12.17 5.73
N VAL A 589 7.92 -12.42 6.07
CA VAL A 589 9.07 -12.13 5.20
C VAL A 589 9.01 -12.97 3.92
N ALA A 590 8.83 -14.29 4.05
CA ALA A 590 8.64 -15.20 2.92
C ALA A 590 7.46 -14.77 2.06
N SER A 591 6.32 -14.45 2.68
CA SER A 591 5.13 -14.00 1.96
C SER A 591 5.36 -12.68 1.21
N ARG A 592 6.11 -11.74 1.80
CA ARG A 592 6.50 -10.50 1.13
C ARG A 592 7.37 -10.79 -0.09
N ILE A 593 8.35 -11.67 0.05
CA ILE A 593 9.25 -12.05 -1.05
C ILE A 593 8.49 -12.75 -2.18
N ILE A 594 7.61 -13.69 -1.84
CA ILE A 594 6.74 -14.40 -2.79
C ILE A 594 5.82 -13.41 -3.51
N ARG A 595 5.16 -12.51 -2.77
CA ARG A 595 4.30 -11.47 -3.37
C ARG A 595 5.09 -10.51 -4.26
N ASN A 596 6.34 -10.20 -3.92
CA ASN A 596 7.22 -9.38 -4.75
C ASN A 596 7.69 -10.10 -6.03
N GLN A 597 7.46 -11.42 -6.16
CA GLN A 597 7.65 -12.13 -7.43
C GLN A 597 6.45 -11.96 -8.38
N VAL A 598 5.30 -11.43 -7.93
CA VAL A 598 4.15 -11.17 -8.81
C VAL A 598 4.49 -10.04 -9.76
N ARG A 599 4.30 -10.30 -11.06
CA ARG A 599 4.56 -9.42 -12.19
C ARG A 599 3.39 -9.58 -13.17
N ASP A 600 3.21 -8.64 -14.10
CA ASP A 600 2.02 -8.65 -14.99
C ASP A 600 1.92 -9.87 -15.92
N ASN A 601 3.06 -10.56 -16.17
CA ASN A 601 3.17 -11.75 -17.02
C ASN A 601 3.61 -13.00 -16.24
N ASN A 602 3.20 -13.17 -15.00
CA ASN A 602 3.29 -14.48 -14.35
C ASN A 602 2.08 -14.75 -13.46
N TYR A 603 1.73 -16.03 -13.37
CA TYR A 603 0.68 -16.51 -12.48
C TYR A 603 1.33 -17.03 -11.21
N LEU A 604 0.95 -16.47 -10.07
CA LEU A 604 1.31 -17.01 -8.77
C LEU A 604 0.09 -17.75 -8.23
N ILE A 605 0.21 -19.06 -8.07
CA ILE A 605 -0.80 -19.91 -7.45
C ILE A 605 -0.22 -20.40 -6.13
N VAL A 606 -0.87 -20.02 -5.04
CA VAL A 606 -0.47 -20.42 -3.69
C VAL A 606 -1.58 -21.23 -3.06
N VAL A 607 -1.24 -22.40 -2.54
CA VAL A 607 -2.10 -23.18 -1.66
C VAL A 607 -1.61 -22.95 -0.23
N GLU A 608 -2.50 -22.48 0.64
CA GLU A 608 -2.16 -22.15 2.02
C GLU A 608 -3.33 -22.46 2.94
N HIS A 609 -3.01 -22.93 4.16
CA HIS A 609 -4.00 -23.18 5.21
C HIS A 609 -4.13 -21.99 6.17
N ASP A 610 -3.12 -21.11 6.23
CA ASP A 610 -3.19 -19.89 7.05
C ASP A 610 -3.96 -18.79 6.30
N LEU A 611 -5.23 -18.61 6.66
CA LEU A 611 -6.10 -17.61 6.05
C LEU A 611 -5.50 -16.19 6.11
N SER A 612 -4.65 -15.87 7.10
CA SER A 612 -4.08 -14.53 7.31
C SER A 612 -2.94 -14.25 6.36
N ILE A 613 -2.10 -15.26 6.14
CA ILE A 613 -1.09 -15.24 5.08
C ILE A 613 -1.74 -15.24 3.71
N LEU A 614 -2.81 -16.01 3.51
CA LEU A 614 -3.53 -16.09 2.25
C LEU A 614 -4.23 -14.74 1.92
N ASP A 615 -4.79 -14.03 2.91
CA ASP A 615 -5.28 -12.64 2.76
C ASP A 615 -4.16 -11.65 2.40
N TYR A 616 -2.93 -11.91 2.87
CA TYR A 616 -1.76 -11.08 2.57
C TYR A 616 -1.15 -11.38 1.19
N LEU A 617 -1.14 -12.64 0.74
CA LEU A 617 -0.53 -13.07 -0.51
C LEU A 617 -1.44 -12.83 -1.71
N SER A 618 -2.69 -13.24 -1.59
CA SER A 618 -3.59 -13.39 -2.73
C SER A 618 -4.31 -12.08 -3.09
N ASP A 619 -4.72 -11.99 -4.36
CA ASP A 619 -5.65 -10.95 -4.84
C ASP A 619 -7.04 -11.56 -5.18
N PHE A 620 -7.07 -12.84 -5.55
CA PHE A 620 -8.26 -13.67 -5.74
C PHE A 620 -8.12 -15.00 -4.98
N ILE A 621 -9.25 -15.62 -4.62
CA ILE A 621 -9.30 -16.91 -3.91
C ILE A 621 -10.31 -17.83 -4.56
N CYS A 622 -9.90 -19.08 -4.79
CA CYS A 622 -10.80 -20.18 -5.07
C CYS A 622 -10.95 -21.03 -3.82
N CYS A 623 -12.19 -21.45 -3.50
CA CYS A 623 -12.44 -22.38 -2.40
C CYS A 623 -12.52 -23.79 -2.97
N LEU A 624 -11.79 -24.74 -2.38
CA LEU A 624 -12.01 -26.16 -2.62
C LEU A 624 -12.93 -26.71 -1.52
N TYR A 625 -13.98 -27.44 -1.90
CA TYR A 625 -14.89 -28.11 -0.98
C TYR A 625 -15.35 -29.45 -1.58
N GLY A 626 -15.81 -30.37 -0.73
CA GLY A 626 -16.23 -31.70 -1.15
C GLY A 626 -16.19 -32.69 0.00
N GLU A 627 -16.24 -33.97 -0.31
CA GLU A 627 -16.18 -35.05 0.65
C GLU A 627 -14.83 -35.78 0.52
N GLN A 628 -14.10 -35.88 1.65
CA GLN A 628 -12.76 -36.50 1.68
C GLN A 628 -12.81 -37.89 1.04
N THR A 629 -11.87 -38.17 0.14
CA THR A 629 -11.76 -39.42 -0.64
C THR A 629 -12.90 -39.74 -1.61
N ALA A 630 -13.99 -38.95 -1.62
CA ALA A 630 -15.12 -39.14 -2.54
C ALA A 630 -15.06 -38.18 -3.74
N TYR A 631 -15.08 -36.86 -3.50
CA TYR A 631 -15.02 -35.86 -4.57
C TYR A 631 -14.60 -34.48 -4.05
N GLY A 632 -14.09 -33.62 -4.94
CA GLY A 632 -13.74 -32.23 -4.65
C GLY A 632 -14.15 -31.30 -5.78
N ILE A 633 -14.70 -30.13 -5.43
CA ILE A 633 -15.17 -29.08 -6.33
C ILE A 633 -14.39 -27.81 -6.03
N VAL A 634 -13.94 -27.11 -7.07
CA VAL A 634 -13.23 -25.83 -7.00
C VAL A 634 -14.21 -24.73 -7.42
N THR A 635 -14.39 -23.70 -6.59
CA THR A 635 -15.22 -22.55 -6.97
C THR A 635 -14.55 -21.70 -8.05
N MET A 636 -15.34 -20.86 -8.72
CA MET A 636 -14.81 -19.73 -9.48
C MET A 636 -14.01 -18.76 -8.56
N PRO A 637 -13.07 -17.96 -9.11
CA PRO A 637 -12.28 -17.02 -8.32
C PRO A 637 -13.15 -15.91 -7.73
N PHE A 638 -13.08 -15.72 -6.42
CA PHE A 638 -13.70 -14.60 -5.70
C PHE A 638 -12.65 -13.57 -5.29
N SER A 639 -13.08 -12.33 -5.00
CA SER A 639 -12.22 -11.39 -4.29
C SER A 639 -11.79 -11.98 -2.95
N VAL A 640 -10.57 -11.70 -2.49
CA VAL A 640 -10.01 -12.29 -1.26
C VAL A 640 -10.96 -12.20 -0.06
N ARG A 641 -11.58 -11.03 0.12
CA ARG A 641 -12.52 -10.80 1.23
C ARG A 641 -13.76 -11.68 1.12
N GLU A 642 -14.29 -11.80 -0.10
CA GLU A 642 -15.52 -12.56 -0.36
C GLU A 642 -15.26 -14.06 -0.30
N GLY A 643 -14.18 -14.55 -0.93
CA GLY A 643 -13.78 -15.95 -0.92
C GLY A 643 -13.56 -16.49 0.50
N ILE A 644 -12.82 -15.77 1.35
CA ILE A 644 -12.63 -16.23 2.74
C ILE A 644 -13.94 -16.19 3.52
N ASN A 645 -14.80 -15.18 3.30
CA ASN A 645 -16.10 -15.13 3.97
C ASN A 645 -17.03 -16.27 3.52
N ILE A 646 -17.02 -16.64 2.24
CA ILE A 646 -17.73 -17.80 1.70
C ILE A 646 -17.23 -19.09 2.35
N PHE A 647 -15.90 -19.26 2.42
CA PHE A 647 -15.28 -20.39 3.10
C PHE A 647 -15.72 -20.49 4.56
N LEU A 648 -15.70 -19.38 5.30
CA LEU A 648 -16.12 -19.31 6.70
C LEU A 648 -17.63 -19.48 6.88
N ALA A 649 -18.46 -18.98 5.97
CA ALA A 649 -19.91 -19.14 5.99
C ALA A 649 -20.37 -20.57 5.69
N GLY A 650 -19.56 -21.37 4.97
CA GLY A 650 -19.93 -22.72 4.59
C GLY A 650 -20.92 -22.77 3.42
N PHE A 651 -21.13 -21.64 2.76
CA PHE A 651 -22.17 -21.42 1.77
C PHE A 651 -21.66 -20.53 0.66
N VAL A 652 -21.81 -20.99 -0.59
CA VAL A 652 -21.47 -20.28 -1.84
C VAL A 652 -22.75 -19.63 -2.39
N PRO A 653 -22.94 -18.31 -2.21
CA PRO A 653 -24.20 -17.66 -2.55
C PRO A 653 -24.51 -17.66 -4.04
N THR A 654 -23.48 -17.54 -4.89
CA THR A 654 -23.62 -17.47 -6.35
C THR A 654 -24.12 -18.77 -6.97
N GLU A 655 -23.80 -19.89 -6.34
CA GLU A 655 -24.21 -21.24 -6.79
C GLU A 655 -25.38 -21.78 -5.95
N ASN A 656 -25.85 -21.00 -4.97
CA ASN A 656 -26.83 -21.40 -3.96
C ASN A 656 -26.49 -22.76 -3.31
N MET A 657 -25.20 -23.02 -3.09
CA MET A 657 -24.70 -24.30 -2.63
C MET A 657 -24.14 -24.18 -1.21
N ARG A 658 -24.65 -24.99 -0.29
CA ARG A 658 -24.13 -25.12 1.07
C ARG A 658 -23.27 -26.37 1.15
N PHE A 659 -21.98 -26.20 1.42
CA PHE A 659 -21.05 -27.32 1.63
C PHE A 659 -20.79 -27.59 3.10
N ARG A 660 -21.31 -26.73 4.00
CA ARG A 660 -21.23 -26.92 5.46
C ARG A 660 -22.45 -26.32 6.16
N ASP A 661 -22.99 -27.07 7.12
CA ASP A 661 -24.27 -26.72 7.78
C ASP A 661 -24.14 -25.61 8.83
N TYR A 662 -22.94 -25.38 9.33
CA TYR A 662 -22.62 -24.36 10.34
C TYR A 662 -21.68 -23.28 9.77
N GLU A 663 -21.53 -22.15 10.46
CA GLU A 663 -20.59 -21.07 10.13
C GLU A 663 -19.38 -21.07 11.09
N LEU A 664 -18.18 -20.79 10.57
CA LEU A 664 -16.98 -20.56 11.37
C LEU A 664 -16.96 -19.10 11.85
N SER A 665 -17.59 -18.84 13.01
CA SER A 665 -17.56 -17.53 13.67
C SER A 665 -16.36 -17.38 14.61
N PHE A 666 -15.71 -16.20 14.53
CA PHE A 666 -14.64 -15.73 15.43
C PHE A 666 -15.15 -14.75 16.51
N LYS A 667 -16.47 -14.68 16.72
CA LYS A 667 -17.06 -13.81 17.74
C LYS A 667 -16.65 -14.28 19.14
N ILE A 668 -15.97 -13.41 19.88
CA ILE A 668 -15.66 -13.57 21.31
C ILE A 668 -16.95 -13.54 22.17
N SER A 669 -18.06 -13.06 21.60
CA SER A 669 -19.31 -12.76 22.32
C SER A 669 -20.12 -13.97 22.78
N ASP A 670 -19.86 -15.17 22.27
CA ASP A 670 -20.75 -16.31 22.54
C ASP A 670 -20.53 -16.94 23.94
N ASN A 671 -19.56 -16.43 24.73
CA ASN A 671 -19.25 -16.96 26.07
C ASN A 671 -19.38 -15.92 27.20
N LEU A 672 -20.09 -14.80 26.99
CA LEU A 672 -20.34 -13.85 28.08
C LEU A 672 -21.12 -14.51 29.24
N ASP A 673 -21.99 -15.47 28.92
CA ASP A 673 -22.79 -16.20 29.92
C ASP A 673 -21.96 -17.17 30.77
N MET A 674 -20.91 -17.78 30.20
CA MET A 674 -19.99 -18.67 30.97
C MET A 674 -19.00 -17.91 31.86
N LEU A 675 -18.62 -16.68 31.49
CA LEU A 675 -17.74 -15.83 32.29
C LEU A 675 -18.43 -15.27 33.55
N LEU A 676 -19.75 -15.18 33.54
CA LEU A 676 -20.56 -14.63 34.63
C LEU A 676 -20.70 -15.59 35.82
N GLU A 677 -20.52 -16.90 35.64
CA GLU A 677 -20.66 -17.89 36.74
C GLU A 677 -19.36 -18.15 37.55
N ASN A 678 -18.18 -17.80 37.00
CA ASN A 678 -16.89 -18.27 37.55
C ASN A 678 -16.15 -17.30 38.50
N GLN A 679 -16.74 -16.17 38.91
CA GLN A 679 -16.05 -15.18 39.77
C GLN A 679 -15.83 -15.60 41.24
N LYS A 680 -16.38 -16.73 41.70
CA LYS A 680 -16.35 -17.10 43.14
C LYS A 680 -15.22 -18.04 43.58
N GLN A 681 -14.35 -18.54 42.69
CA GLN A 681 -13.29 -19.51 43.05
C GLN A 681 -11.99 -19.37 42.21
N LYS A 682 -11.35 -18.20 42.20
CA LYS A 682 -10.02 -18.04 41.57
C LYS A 682 -8.91 -18.46 42.54
N LYS A 683 -8.13 -19.50 42.18
CA LYS A 683 -6.84 -19.81 42.82
C LYS A 683 -5.74 -19.16 41.98
N ASN A 684 -4.87 -18.40 42.64
CA ASN A 684 -3.75 -17.71 42.01
C ASN A 684 -2.47 -18.54 42.22
N TYR A 685 -1.75 -18.80 41.15
CA TYR A 685 -0.46 -19.51 41.14
C TYR A 685 0.61 -18.56 40.62
N GLN A 686 1.87 -18.80 41.01
CA GLN A 686 3.00 -17.97 40.59
C GLN A 686 4.21 -18.87 40.31
N TYR A 687 4.95 -18.57 39.25
CA TYR A 687 6.25 -19.18 38.97
C TYR A 687 7.37 -18.15 39.20
N PRO A 688 8.53 -18.55 39.74
CA PRO A 688 9.63 -17.65 40.07
C PRO A 688 10.45 -17.25 38.84
N ASP A 689 11.40 -16.34 39.03
CA ASP A 689 12.43 -16.07 38.04
C ASP A 689 13.26 -17.34 37.79
N MET A 690 13.46 -17.70 36.52
CA MET A 690 14.22 -18.89 36.14
C MET A 690 15.29 -18.52 35.11
N LYS A 691 16.41 -19.24 35.13
CA LYS A 691 17.48 -19.05 34.15
C LYS A 691 17.97 -20.41 33.67
N LYS A 692 18.13 -20.56 32.36
CA LYS A 692 18.71 -21.76 31.75
C LYS A 692 19.76 -21.37 30.73
N VAL A 693 20.89 -22.08 30.74
CA VAL A 693 21.93 -21.97 29.73
C VAL A 693 22.12 -23.35 29.09
N GLN A 694 22.11 -23.41 27.76
CA GLN A 694 22.32 -24.63 26.97
C GLN A 694 23.31 -24.33 25.85
N GLY A 695 24.57 -24.73 26.02
CA GLY A 695 25.64 -24.37 25.08
C GLY A 695 25.85 -22.85 25.03
N GLU A 696 25.80 -22.26 23.83
CA GLU A 696 25.88 -20.80 23.61
C GLU A 696 24.55 -20.05 23.85
N PHE A 697 23.44 -20.79 24.02
CA PHE A 697 22.11 -20.20 24.21
C PHE A 697 21.82 -19.94 25.69
N SER A 698 21.31 -18.75 26.01
CA SER A 698 20.85 -18.35 27.35
C SER A 698 19.40 -17.87 27.34
N LEU A 699 18.59 -18.41 28.25
CA LEU A 699 17.19 -18.04 28.48
C LEU A 699 17.01 -17.53 29.91
N GLN A 700 16.45 -16.34 30.04
CA GLN A 700 16.00 -15.77 31.31
C GLN A 700 14.48 -15.64 31.30
N VAL A 701 13.80 -16.24 32.27
CA VAL A 701 12.35 -16.17 32.43
C VAL A 701 12.05 -15.29 33.64
N LYS A 702 11.27 -14.23 33.43
CA LYS A 702 10.81 -13.35 34.52
C LYS A 702 9.65 -14.00 35.28
N ALA A 703 9.61 -13.82 36.60
CA ALA A 703 8.54 -14.30 37.45
C ALA A 703 7.15 -13.83 36.97
N GLY A 704 6.14 -14.68 37.06
CA GLY A 704 4.81 -14.41 36.53
C GLY A 704 3.69 -15.13 37.27
N GLY A 705 2.51 -14.50 37.33
CA GLY A 705 1.31 -15.05 37.96
C GLY A 705 0.28 -15.55 36.94
N PHE A 706 -0.40 -16.65 37.24
CA PHE A 706 -1.46 -17.24 36.43
C PHE A 706 -2.57 -17.85 37.32
N ASN A 707 -3.78 -17.95 36.79
CA ASN A 707 -4.94 -18.43 37.54
C ASN A 707 -5.53 -19.72 36.96
N ASN A 708 -6.38 -20.38 37.74
CA ASN A 708 -7.28 -21.41 37.19
C ASN A 708 -8.34 -20.76 36.28
N SER A 709 -8.75 -21.49 35.23
CA SER A 709 -9.60 -20.98 34.14
C SER A 709 -8.94 -19.88 33.31
N GLU A 710 -7.63 -19.97 33.10
CA GLU A 710 -6.85 -19.00 32.31
C GLU A 710 -5.92 -19.74 31.34
N ILE A 711 -5.84 -19.24 30.11
CA ILE A 711 -4.91 -19.72 29.09
C ILE A 711 -3.84 -18.66 28.83
N VAL A 712 -2.58 -19.03 29.09
CA VAL A 712 -1.40 -18.21 28.81
C VAL A 712 -0.75 -18.69 27.52
N VAL A 713 -0.69 -17.82 26.51
CA VAL A 713 -0.05 -18.13 25.22
C VAL A 713 1.36 -17.56 25.16
N LEU A 714 2.32 -18.36 24.68
CA LEU A 714 3.72 -17.97 24.56
C LEU A 714 4.02 -17.55 23.11
N LEU A 715 4.46 -16.31 22.90
CA LEU A 715 4.75 -15.74 21.57
C LEU A 715 6.21 -15.28 21.45
N GLY A 716 6.86 -15.65 20.34
CA GLY A 716 8.25 -15.30 20.05
C GLY A 716 8.75 -15.97 18.77
N GLU A 717 9.91 -15.54 18.25
CA GLU A 717 10.60 -16.17 17.11
C GLU A 717 11.06 -17.61 17.42
N ASN A 718 11.33 -18.43 16.41
CA ASN A 718 11.91 -19.77 16.62
C ASN A 718 13.30 -19.65 17.24
N GLY A 719 13.64 -20.54 18.18
CA GLY A 719 14.93 -20.48 18.89
C GLY A 719 14.99 -19.46 20.04
N THR A 720 13.86 -18.89 20.46
CA THR A 720 13.77 -18.01 21.65
C THR A 720 13.61 -18.75 22.98
N GLY A 721 13.49 -20.08 22.97
CA GLY A 721 13.41 -20.90 24.18
C GLY A 721 11.99 -21.20 24.70
N LYS A 722 10.94 -21.01 23.91
CA LYS A 722 9.53 -21.29 24.28
C LYS A 722 9.30 -22.73 24.78
N THR A 723 9.74 -23.72 24.01
CA THR A 723 9.70 -25.14 24.38
C THR A 723 10.56 -25.43 25.61
N THR A 724 11.68 -24.73 25.76
CA THR A 724 12.55 -24.83 26.95
C THR A 724 11.80 -24.35 28.20
N PHE A 725 11.10 -23.22 28.13
CA PHE A 725 10.27 -22.73 29.24
C PHE A 725 9.14 -23.71 29.59
N ILE A 726 8.44 -24.27 28.60
CA ILE A 726 7.42 -25.31 28.84
C ILE A 726 8.03 -26.56 29.51
N LYS A 727 9.22 -27.01 29.09
CA LYS A 727 9.90 -28.17 29.70
C LYS A 727 10.33 -27.89 31.14
N MET A 728 10.74 -26.66 31.44
CA MET A 728 11.04 -26.20 32.80
C MET A 728 9.78 -26.27 33.66
N LEU A 729 8.65 -25.71 33.20
CA LEU A 729 7.36 -25.80 33.90
C LEU A 729 6.86 -27.25 34.08
N ALA A 730 7.18 -28.15 33.15
CA ALA A 730 6.83 -29.57 33.23
C ALA A 730 7.66 -30.37 34.25
N GLY A 731 8.68 -29.78 34.87
CA GLY A 731 9.58 -30.46 35.82
C GLY A 731 10.46 -31.54 35.17
N LYS A 732 10.64 -31.50 33.83
CA LYS A 732 11.49 -32.45 33.09
C LYS A 732 12.97 -32.06 33.07
N ASP A 733 13.29 -30.85 33.56
CA ASP A 733 14.65 -30.34 33.64
C ASP A 733 15.08 -30.32 35.12
N LYS A 734 16.18 -31.02 35.45
CA LYS A 734 16.58 -31.29 36.85
C LYS A 734 17.20 -30.07 37.57
N ASP A 735 17.44 -28.98 36.85
CA ASP A 735 18.19 -27.80 37.34
C ASP A 735 17.31 -26.69 37.94
N VAL A 736 15.98 -26.88 38.03
CA VAL A 736 15.04 -25.87 38.55
C VAL A 736 14.39 -26.35 39.85
N VAL A 737 14.68 -25.68 40.96
CA VAL A 737 14.46 -26.19 42.33
C VAL A 737 13.12 -25.73 42.96
N ASP A 738 12.50 -24.64 42.48
CA ASP A 738 11.33 -24.02 43.14
C ASP A 738 10.11 -23.81 42.22
N ILE A 739 9.60 -24.88 41.61
CA ILE A 739 8.29 -24.83 40.92
C ILE A 739 7.22 -25.41 41.86
N PRO A 740 6.05 -24.76 42.04
CA PRO A 740 4.96 -25.32 42.83
C PRO A 740 4.65 -26.76 42.40
N LYS A 741 4.49 -27.69 43.36
CA LYS A 741 4.14 -29.10 43.10
C LYS A 741 2.72 -29.20 42.52
N LEU A 742 2.57 -28.90 41.23
CA LEU A 742 1.32 -29.00 40.48
C LEU A 742 1.32 -30.28 39.65
N SER A 743 0.15 -30.89 39.49
CA SER A 743 0.00 -31.99 38.52
C SER A 743 -0.01 -31.43 37.10
N VAL A 744 0.95 -31.83 36.27
CA VAL A 744 1.13 -31.31 34.91
C VAL A 744 0.87 -32.39 33.86
N SER A 745 0.11 -32.02 32.81
CA SER A 745 0.01 -32.80 31.58
C SER A 745 0.69 -32.04 30.44
N TYR A 746 1.46 -32.75 29.61
CA TYR A 746 2.30 -32.13 28.57
C TYR A 746 2.10 -32.81 27.22
N LYS A 747 1.74 -32.03 26.20
CA LYS A 747 1.78 -32.40 24.78
C LYS A 747 3.11 -31.93 24.18
N PRO A 748 3.98 -32.84 23.70
CA PRO A 748 5.26 -32.46 23.08
C PRO A 748 5.11 -31.91 21.66
N GLN A 749 6.08 -31.07 21.26
CA GLN A 749 6.14 -30.49 19.92
C GLN A 749 6.26 -31.58 18.84
N MET A 750 7.23 -32.49 18.96
CA MET A 750 7.37 -33.65 18.06
C MET A 750 6.67 -34.89 18.63
N ILE A 751 5.87 -35.53 17.79
CA ILE A 751 5.17 -36.77 18.11
C ILE A 751 5.67 -37.84 17.12
N ALA A 752 6.26 -38.91 17.64
CA ALA A 752 6.71 -40.03 16.83
C ALA A 752 5.76 -41.22 17.03
N PRO A 753 5.28 -41.86 15.94
CA PRO A 753 4.40 -43.02 16.03
C PRO A 753 5.21 -44.27 16.39
N THR A 754 5.60 -44.37 17.66
CA THR A 754 6.49 -45.42 18.18
C THR A 754 5.73 -46.58 18.82
N PHE A 755 4.42 -46.44 19.01
CA PHE A 755 3.59 -47.48 19.63
C PHE A 755 3.22 -48.57 18.61
N ASP A 756 3.44 -49.82 19.01
CA ASP A 756 3.05 -51.02 18.28
C ASP A 756 1.66 -51.48 18.73
N GLY A 757 0.62 -51.11 17.96
CA GLY A 757 -0.78 -51.44 18.24
C GLY A 757 -1.78 -50.43 17.66
N THR A 758 -3.07 -50.62 17.94
CA THR A 758 -4.13 -49.69 17.51
C THR A 758 -4.25 -48.47 18.42
N VAL A 759 -4.91 -47.42 17.94
CA VAL A 759 -5.20 -46.22 18.75
C VAL A 759 -6.02 -46.57 20.00
N GLN A 760 -6.97 -47.48 19.86
CA GLN A 760 -7.78 -47.95 20.99
C GLN A 760 -6.93 -48.65 22.07
N GLU A 761 -5.97 -49.47 21.67
CA GLU A 761 -5.02 -50.12 22.59
C GLU A 761 -4.12 -49.09 23.29
N LEU A 762 -3.67 -48.07 22.55
CA LEU A 762 -2.89 -46.96 23.11
C LEU A 762 -3.68 -46.21 24.19
N PHE A 763 -4.95 -45.87 23.95
CA PHE A 763 -5.79 -45.18 24.93
C PHE A 763 -6.08 -46.06 26.16
N ARG A 764 -6.38 -47.36 25.98
CA ARG A 764 -6.56 -48.28 27.11
C ARG A 764 -5.31 -48.36 27.98
N SER A 765 -4.12 -48.40 27.36
CA SER A 765 -2.86 -48.51 28.09
C SER A 765 -2.48 -47.23 28.86
N LYS A 766 -2.82 -46.03 28.34
CA LYS A 766 -2.36 -44.74 28.90
C LYS A 766 -3.40 -43.96 29.71
N LEU A 767 -4.70 -44.18 29.46
CA LEU A 767 -5.77 -43.32 30.00
C LEU A 767 -6.68 -44.00 31.04
N GLN A 768 -6.55 -45.31 31.31
CA GLN A 768 -7.31 -46.03 32.37
C GLN A 768 -8.81 -45.62 32.43
N ASP A 769 -9.51 -45.69 31.29
CA ASP A 769 -10.93 -45.32 31.09
C ASP A 769 -11.32 -43.83 31.22
N SER A 770 -10.38 -42.89 31.45
CA SER A 770 -10.72 -41.45 31.52
C SER A 770 -11.36 -40.90 30.23
N HIS A 771 -10.96 -41.47 29.09
CA HIS A 771 -11.50 -41.16 27.77
C HIS A 771 -12.99 -41.55 27.63
N ARG A 772 -13.54 -42.41 28.50
CA ARG A 772 -14.95 -42.84 28.47
C ARG A 772 -15.88 -41.94 29.28
N ASN A 773 -15.36 -40.93 29.98
CA ASN A 773 -16.18 -39.99 30.73
C ASN A 773 -17.15 -39.26 29.77
N PRO A 774 -18.48 -39.22 30.03
CA PRO A 774 -19.46 -38.58 29.15
C PRO A 774 -19.16 -37.11 28.83
N GLN A 775 -18.59 -36.38 29.79
CA GLN A 775 -18.19 -34.99 29.60
C GLN A 775 -16.97 -34.88 28.69
N PHE A 776 -15.97 -35.74 28.87
CA PHE A 776 -14.77 -35.77 28.01
C PHE A 776 -15.11 -36.24 26.60
N GLN A 777 -16.04 -37.20 26.48
CA GLN A 777 -16.58 -37.67 25.21
C GLN A 777 -17.24 -36.55 24.42
N THR A 778 -18.06 -35.73 25.09
CA THR A 778 -18.78 -34.61 24.47
C THR A 778 -17.85 -33.42 24.19
N ASP A 779 -16.95 -33.09 25.12
CA ASP A 779 -16.11 -31.88 25.03
C ASP A 779 -14.86 -32.07 24.17
N VAL A 780 -14.30 -33.29 24.10
CA VAL A 780 -12.98 -33.56 23.50
C VAL A 780 -12.99 -34.69 22.47
N TYR A 781 -13.56 -35.85 22.79
CA TYR A 781 -13.45 -37.07 21.96
C TYR A 781 -14.19 -36.95 20.62
N LYS A 782 -15.50 -36.64 20.69
CA LYS A 782 -16.37 -36.49 19.50
C LYS A 782 -15.98 -35.31 18.62
N PRO A 783 -15.67 -34.11 19.15
CA PRO A 783 -15.30 -32.98 18.29
C PRO A 783 -13.98 -33.20 17.52
N LEU A 784 -13.07 -34.06 18.00
CA LEU A 784 -11.86 -34.44 17.27
C LEU A 784 -12.05 -35.62 16.31
N ARG A 785 -13.27 -36.18 16.20
CA ARG A 785 -13.59 -37.34 15.35
C ARG A 785 -12.61 -38.51 15.53
N ILE A 786 -12.39 -38.87 16.79
CA ILE A 786 -11.48 -39.95 17.16
C ILE A 786 -12.11 -41.33 16.95
N GLU A 787 -13.44 -41.40 16.94
CA GLU A 787 -14.23 -42.62 16.68
C GLU A 787 -13.81 -43.29 15.35
N ASP A 788 -13.47 -42.49 14.33
CA ASP A 788 -13.03 -42.95 13.02
C ASP A 788 -11.58 -43.52 13.01
N LEU A 789 -10.81 -43.29 14.07
CA LEU A 789 -9.39 -43.63 14.16
C LEU A 789 -9.08 -44.76 15.15
N GLU A 790 -10.05 -45.22 15.95
CA GLU A 790 -9.83 -46.17 17.04
C GLU A 790 -9.19 -47.48 16.57
N ASP A 791 -9.63 -47.99 15.42
CA ASP A 791 -9.22 -49.27 14.86
C ASP A 791 -7.94 -49.17 14.01
N ASN A 792 -7.44 -47.96 13.76
CA ASN A 792 -6.24 -47.75 12.96
C ASN A 792 -4.97 -47.99 13.76
N GLU A 793 -3.94 -48.53 13.10
CA GLU A 793 -2.60 -48.68 13.69
C GLU A 793 -1.92 -47.32 13.85
N VAL A 794 -1.32 -47.07 15.03
CA VAL A 794 -0.66 -45.79 15.35
C VAL A 794 0.47 -45.47 14.36
N LYS A 795 1.17 -46.49 13.85
CA LYS A 795 2.24 -46.36 12.85
C LYS A 795 1.77 -45.93 11.46
N LYS A 796 0.49 -46.12 11.14
CA LYS A 796 -0.10 -45.80 9.84
C LYS A 796 -0.85 -44.46 9.82
N LEU A 797 -0.96 -43.80 10.97
CA LEU A 797 -1.63 -42.50 11.07
C LEU A 797 -0.86 -41.41 10.33
N SER A 798 -1.60 -40.53 9.68
CA SER A 798 -1.09 -39.26 9.16
C SER A 798 -0.68 -38.31 10.29
N GLY A 799 0.10 -37.27 9.96
CA GLY A 799 0.54 -36.28 10.95
C GLY A 799 -0.62 -35.58 11.69
N GLY A 800 -1.69 -35.22 10.97
CA GLY A 800 -2.89 -34.60 11.55
C GLY A 800 -3.69 -35.56 12.43
N GLU A 801 -3.81 -36.83 12.05
CA GLU A 801 -4.43 -37.86 12.89
C GLU A 801 -3.62 -38.13 14.16
N LEU A 802 -2.30 -38.26 14.03
CA LEU A 802 -1.39 -38.45 15.15
C LEU A 802 -1.43 -37.28 16.13
N GLN A 803 -1.56 -36.05 15.61
CA GLN A 803 -1.74 -34.84 16.41
C GLN A 803 -3.05 -34.88 17.22
N ARG A 804 -4.17 -35.28 16.61
CA ARG A 804 -5.45 -35.44 17.30
C ARG A 804 -5.37 -36.49 18.42
N VAL A 805 -4.71 -37.62 18.15
CA VAL A 805 -4.44 -38.66 19.16
C VAL A 805 -3.58 -38.12 20.31
N ALA A 806 -2.54 -37.32 20.02
CA ALA A 806 -1.69 -36.72 21.04
C ALA A 806 -2.43 -35.69 21.92
N LEU A 807 -3.37 -34.93 21.35
CA LEU A 807 -4.24 -34.04 22.10
C LEU A 807 -5.14 -34.81 23.08
N ILE A 808 -5.70 -35.96 22.66
CA ILE A 808 -6.49 -36.83 23.54
C ILE A 808 -5.64 -37.36 24.70
N LEU A 809 -4.41 -37.81 24.42
CA LEU A 809 -3.50 -38.29 25.46
C LEU A 809 -3.14 -37.18 26.47
N ALA A 810 -2.95 -35.96 26.00
CA ALA A 810 -2.62 -34.83 26.85
C ALA A 810 -3.82 -34.35 27.69
N LEU A 811 -4.99 -34.15 27.06
CA LEU A 811 -6.18 -33.65 27.75
C LEU A 811 -6.87 -34.72 28.61
N GLY A 812 -6.79 -35.99 28.22
CA GLY A 812 -7.37 -37.12 28.94
C GLY A 812 -6.63 -37.49 30.22
N LYS A 813 -5.40 -37.00 30.40
CA LYS A 813 -4.65 -37.13 31.65
C LYS A 813 -5.12 -36.06 32.65
N PRO A 814 -5.56 -36.43 33.87
CA PRO A 814 -5.96 -35.45 34.86
C PRO A 814 -4.76 -34.61 35.31
N ALA A 815 -4.86 -33.29 35.15
CA ALA A 815 -3.82 -32.33 35.53
C ALA A 815 -4.43 -30.99 35.99
N GLU A 816 -3.67 -30.26 36.80
CA GLU A 816 -3.95 -28.87 37.20
C GLU A 816 -3.48 -27.87 36.14
N VAL A 817 -2.36 -28.17 35.48
CA VAL A 817 -1.78 -27.35 34.41
C VAL A 817 -1.60 -28.20 33.16
N TYR A 818 -2.18 -27.75 32.04
CA TYR A 818 -1.99 -28.34 30.73
C TYR A 818 -0.98 -27.53 29.93
N LEU A 819 0.11 -28.17 29.52
CA LEU A 819 1.16 -27.57 28.71
C LEU A 819 1.05 -28.12 27.29
N LEU A 820 0.67 -27.28 26.33
CA LEU A 820 0.42 -27.67 24.95
C LEU A 820 1.44 -27.01 24.02
N ASP A 821 2.36 -27.79 23.48
CA ASP A 821 3.42 -27.30 22.59
C ASP A 821 3.02 -27.55 21.13
N GLU A 822 2.69 -26.47 20.41
CA GLU A 822 2.17 -26.46 19.04
C GLU A 822 1.02 -27.45 18.80
N PRO A 823 -0.15 -27.25 19.44
CA PRO A 823 -1.34 -28.05 19.19
C PRO A 823 -1.92 -27.88 17.77
N SER A 824 -1.61 -26.79 17.04
CA SER A 824 -2.04 -26.56 15.65
C SER A 824 -1.26 -27.30 14.56
N ALA A 825 -0.09 -27.87 14.88
CA ALA A 825 0.78 -28.50 13.89
C ALA A 825 0.05 -29.63 13.12
N TYR A 826 0.25 -29.67 11.80
CA TYR A 826 -0.34 -30.65 10.87
C TYR A 826 -1.88 -30.66 10.77
N LEU A 827 -2.58 -29.70 11.41
CA LEU A 827 -4.02 -29.53 11.30
C LEU A 827 -4.37 -28.54 10.18
N ASP A 828 -5.45 -28.82 9.45
CA ASP A 828 -6.04 -27.89 8.48
C ASP A 828 -6.75 -26.70 9.16
N ALA A 829 -7.17 -25.71 8.38
CA ALA A 829 -7.78 -24.48 8.89
C ALA A 829 -9.08 -24.72 9.70
N GLU A 830 -9.88 -25.72 9.33
CA GLU A 830 -11.13 -26.05 10.02
C GLU A 830 -10.85 -26.77 11.34
N GLN A 831 -9.96 -27.77 11.29
CA GLN A 831 -9.49 -28.53 12.44
C GLN A 831 -8.80 -27.61 13.46
N ARG A 832 -8.03 -26.60 13.03
CA ARG A 832 -7.43 -25.61 13.94
C ARG A 832 -8.48 -24.81 14.69
N VAL A 833 -9.52 -24.31 14.02
CA VAL A 833 -10.60 -23.55 14.67
C VAL A 833 -11.39 -24.44 15.62
N ALA A 834 -11.73 -25.67 15.21
CA ALA A 834 -12.41 -26.65 16.05
C ALA A 834 -11.58 -27.00 17.30
N THR A 835 -10.29 -27.28 17.13
CA THR A 835 -9.33 -27.59 18.20
C THR A 835 -9.16 -26.40 19.16
N SER A 836 -9.09 -25.17 18.64
CA SER A 836 -9.02 -23.95 19.46
C SER A 836 -10.26 -23.80 20.35
N LYS A 837 -11.45 -24.03 19.79
CA LYS A 837 -12.73 -23.99 20.52
C LYS A 837 -12.79 -25.07 21.60
N LEU A 838 -12.35 -26.28 21.25
CA LEU A 838 -12.29 -27.42 22.16
C LEU A 838 -11.34 -27.16 23.33
N ILE A 839 -10.09 -26.74 23.08
CA ILE A 839 -9.10 -26.50 24.13
C ILE A 839 -9.62 -25.42 25.09
N LYS A 840 -10.14 -24.31 24.54
CA LYS A 840 -10.70 -23.22 25.35
C LYS A 840 -11.89 -23.68 26.18
N ARG A 841 -12.86 -24.39 25.58
CA ARG A 841 -14.03 -24.92 26.29
C ARG A 841 -13.62 -25.90 27.38
N PHE A 842 -12.73 -26.84 27.07
CA PHE A 842 -12.28 -27.86 28.02
C PHE A 842 -11.58 -27.25 29.24
N ILE A 843 -10.63 -26.33 29.04
CA ILE A 843 -9.89 -25.67 30.13
C ILE A 843 -10.84 -24.84 31.00
N MET A 844 -11.80 -24.13 30.38
CA MET A 844 -12.79 -23.32 31.09
C MET A 844 -13.76 -24.20 31.89
N ASN A 845 -14.29 -25.28 31.31
CA ASN A 845 -15.21 -26.23 31.95
C ASN A 845 -14.55 -26.97 33.12
N THR A 846 -13.30 -27.41 32.94
CA THR A 846 -12.55 -28.16 33.96
C THR A 846 -11.95 -27.27 35.04
N LYS A 847 -12.01 -25.94 34.86
CA LYS A 847 -11.44 -24.92 35.76
C LYS A 847 -9.94 -25.10 36.01
N ARG A 848 -9.18 -25.37 34.94
CA ARG A 848 -7.72 -25.63 34.98
C ARG A 848 -6.93 -24.50 34.32
N ALA A 849 -5.61 -24.52 34.42
CA ALA A 849 -4.74 -23.58 33.73
C ALA A 849 -4.13 -24.20 32.48
N GLY A 850 -3.95 -23.40 31.42
CA GLY A 850 -3.30 -23.84 30.19
C GLY A 850 -2.13 -22.94 29.80
N PHE A 851 -0.97 -23.52 29.46
CA PHE A 851 0.09 -22.83 28.74
C PHE A 851 0.18 -23.39 27.33
N VAL A 852 0.10 -22.52 26.34
CA VAL A 852 0.06 -22.94 24.94
C VAL A 852 1.15 -22.22 24.15
N VAL A 853 2.02 -22.97 23.49
CA VAL A 853 2.94 -22.43 22.48
C VAL A 853 2.26 -22.55 21.13
N GLU A 854 2.05 -21.42 20.47
CA GLU A 854 1.41 -21.36 19.16
C GLU A 854 2.13 -20.39 18.23
N HIS A 855 2.12 -20.76 16.94
CA HIS A 855 2.64 -19.96 15.85
C HIS A 855 1.53 -19.42 14.94
N ASP A 856 0.31 -19.97 15.05
CA ASP A 856 -0.86 -19.48 14.31
C ASP A 856 -1.49 -18.30 15.06
N PHE A 857 -1.55 -17.13 14.43
CA PHE A 857 -2.05 -15.89 15.05
C PHE A 857 -3.55 -15.96 15.39
N ILE A 858 -4.35 -16.66 14.57
CA ILE A 858 -5.79 -16.79 14.79
C ILE A 858 -6.05 -17.70 15.99
N MET A 859 -5.34 -18.82 16.06
CA MET A 859 -5.43 -19.74 17.19
C MET A 859 -4.91 -19.11 18.48
N ALA A 860 -3.76 -18.43 18.43
CA ALA A 860 -3.18 -17.72 19.56
C ALA A 860 -4.13 -16.64 20.12
N THR A 861 -4.70 -15.78 19.27
CA THR A 861 -5.66 -14.75 19.70
C THR A 861 -6.96 -15.33 20.25
N TYR A 862 -7.40 -16.48 19.74
CA TYR A 862 -8.62 -17.12 20.21
C TYR A 862 -8.44 -17.78 21.57
N LEU A 863 -7.32 -18.49 21.75
CA LEU A 863 -7.00 -19.22 22.97
C LEU A 863 -6.62 -18.28 24.11
N ALA A 864 -5.73 -17.33 23.86
CA ALA A 864 -5.10 -16.50 24.89
C ALA A 864 -6.08 -15.67 25.71
N ASP A 865 -5.95 -15.78 27.03
CA ASP A 865 -6.43 -14.79 27.99
C ASP A 865 -5.28 -13.84 28.38
N LYS A 866 -4.06 -14.40 28.52
CA LYS A 866 -2.79 -13.68 28.67
C LYS A 866 -1.74 -14.14 27.67
N VAL A 867 -0.73 -13.30 27.46
CA VAL A 867 0.37 -13.56 26.53
C VAL A 867 1.72 -13.32 27.20
N VAL A 868 2.67 -14.24 26.98
CA VAL A 868 4.09 -14.07 27.33
C VAL A 868 4.87 -13.77 26.06
N VAL A 869 5.42 -12.57 25.95
CA VAL A 869 6.23 -12.12 24.81
C VAL A 869 7.72 -12.32 25.10
N TYR A 870 8.41 -12.96 24.16
CA TYR A 870 9.85 -13.19 24.23
C TYR A 870 10.62 -12.08 23.49
N ASP A 871 11.64 -11.53 24.16
CA ASP A 871 12.59 -10.55 23.59
C ASP A 871 14.00 -11.14 23.47
N GLY A 872 14.85 -10.59 22.60
CA GLY A 872 16.27 -10.95 22.49
C GLY A 872 16.67 -11.51 21.12
N VAL A 873 17.87 -12.10 21.04
CA VAL A 873 18.42 -12.67 19.80
C VAL A 873 18.26 -14.18 19.82
N PRO A 874 17.47 -14.77 18.89
CA PRO A 874 17.28 -16.21 18.80
C PRO A 874 18.58 -16.99 18.79
N GLY A 875 18.62 -18.12 19.50
CA GLY A 875 19.81 -18.99 19.57
C GLY A 875 21.00 -18.44 20.38
N LYS A 876 20.95 -17.20 20.89
CA LYS A 876 22.00 -16.60 21.73
C LYS A 876 21.52 -16.21 23.14
N ALA A 877 20.64 -15.21 23.22
CA ALA A 877 20.23 -14.65 24.50
C ALA A 877 18.80 -14.11 24.42
N CYS A 878 17.89 -14.73 25.17
CA CYS A 878 16.47 -14.40 25.15
C CYS A 878 15.90 -14.21 26.55
N VAL A 879 14.89 -13.34 26.65
CA VAL A 879 14.15 -13.04 27.87
C VAL A 879 12.66 -13.33 27.65
N ALA A 880 12.10 -14.25 28.43
CA ALA A 880 10.66 -14.43 28.51
C ALA A 880 10.10 -13.44 29.55
N ASN A 881 9.21 -12.53 29.13
CA ASN A 881 8.62 -11.55 30.02
C ASN A 881 7.53 -12.15 30.93
N ALA A 882 7.06 -11.37 31.89
CA ALA A 882 5.89 -11.74 32.69
C ALA A 882 4.63 -11.81 31.81
N PRO A 883 3.60 -12.59 32.18
CA PRO A 883 2.34 -12.66 31.45
C PRO A 883 1.64 -11.30 31.42
N GLU A 884 1.36 -10.80 30.23
CA GLU A 884 0.65 -9.54 29.98
C GLU A 884 -0.76 -9.82 29.43
N ASP A 885 -1.67 -8.85 29.54
CA ASP A 885 -3.00 -8.96 28.92
C ASP A 885 -2.90 -9.06 27.40
N LEU A 886 -3.85 -9.77 26.79
CA LEU A 886 -3.85 -10.08 25.34
C LEU A 886 -3.58 -8.85 24.46
N LEU A 887 -4.22 -7.71 24.71
CA LEU A 887 -4.04 -6.52 23.88
C LEU A 887 -2.63 -5.92 24.01
N THR A 888 -2.13 -5.79 25.23
CA THR A 888 -0.81 -5.22 25.52
C THR A 888 0.30 -6.13 24.97
N GLY A 889 0.22 -7.43 25.29
CA GLY A 889 1.19 -8.41 24.83
C GLY A 889 1.19 -8.55 23.30
N MET A 890 0.02 -8.55 22.66
CA MET A 890 -0.05 -8.60 21.20
C MET A 890 0.48 -7.33 20.55
N ASN A 891 0.16 -6.14 21.05
CA ASN A 891 0.72 -4.91 20.48
C ASN A 891 2.26 -4.85 20.62
N LYS A 892 2.79 -5.31 21.76
CA LYS A 892 4.23 -5.43 21.99
C LYS A 892 4.88 -6.40 21.01
N PHE A 893 4.29 -7.58 20.83
CA PHE A 893 4.75 -8.57 19.86
C PHE A 893 4.67 -8.06 18.40
N LEU A 894 3.58 -7.39 18.03
CA LEU A 894 3.40 -6.80 16.69
C LEU A 894 4.39 -5.67 16.39
N ASN A 895 4.75 -4.87 17.39
CA ASN A 895 5.79 -3.85 17.27
C ASN A 895 7.17 -4.46 17.02
N VAL A 896 7.52 -5.55 17.71
CA VAL A 896 8.77 -6.29 17.46
C VAL A 896 8.83 -6.80 16.01
N LEU A 897 7.70 -7.21 15.47
CA LEU A 897 7.59 -7.69 14.09
C LEU A 897 7.45 -6.58 13.03
N ASN A 898 7.23 -5.32 13.45
CA ASN A 898 6.93 -4.17 12.58
C ASN A 898 5.73 -4.40 11.63
N ILE A 899 4.69 -5.04 12.14
CA ILE A 899 3.46 -5.37 11.39
C ILE A 899 2.25 -4.76 12.11
N THR A 900 1.27 -4.27 11.35
CA THR A 900 0.00 -3.78 11.91
C THR A 900 -1.18 -4.68 11.55
N PHE A 901 -2.18 -4.73 12.43
CA PHE A 901 -3.35 -5.60 12.29
C PHE A 901 -4.66 -4.83 12.50
N ARG A 902 -5.70 -5.21 11.75
CA ARG A 902 -7.08 -4.75 11.96
C ARG A 902 -8.03 -5.93 12.14
N ARG A 903 -9.24 -5.69 12.66
CA ARG A 903 -10.31 -6.71 12.65
C ARG A 903 -11.26 -6.44 11.50
N ASP A 904 -11.67 -7.49 10.78
CA ASP A 904 -12.72 -7.31 9.76
C ASP A 904 -14.04 -6.93 10.44
N PRO A 905 -14.75 -5.89 9.95
CA PRO A 905 -15.96 -5.40 10.60
C PRO A 905 -17.14 -6.39 10.57
N THR A 906 -17.13 -7.43 9.73
CA THR A 906 -18.25 -8.39 9.64
C THR A 906 -18.08 -9.59 10.57
N ASN A 907 -16.90 -10.21 10.59
CA ASN A 907 -16.65 -11.46 11.33
C ASN A 907 -15.61 -11.31 12.46
N PHE A 908 -15.11 -10.08 12.71
CA PHE A 908 -14.11 -9.75 13.74
C PHE A 908 -12.77 -10.47 13.62
N ARG A 909 -12.52 -11.14 12.49
CA ARG A 909 -11.28 -11.85 12.22
C ARG A 909 -10.08 -10.88 12.18
N PRO A 910 -8.95 -11.21 12.81
CA PRO A 910 -7.71 -10.44 12.65
C PRO A 910 -7.18 -10.50 11.21
N ARG A 911 -6.76 -9.36 10.66
CA ARG A 911 -6.21 -9.18 9.31
C ARG A 911 -4.92 -8.40 9.38
N ILE A 912 -3.89 -8.91 8.70
CA ILE A 912 -2.61 -8.23 8.52
C ILE A 912 -2.80 -7.07 7.55
N ASN A 913 -2.39 -5.86 7.92
CA ASN A 913 -2.35 -4.77 6.95
C ASN A 913 -1.16 -4.95 6.02
N LYS A 914 -1.37 -4.69 4.73
CA LYS A 914 -0.27 -4.65 3.76
C LYS A 914 0.69 -3.51 4.14
N MET A 915 1.99 -3.79 4.10
CA MET A 915 3.03 -2.83 4.46
C MET A 915 2.88 -1.54 3.63
N ASP A 916 3.00 -0.38 4.28
CA ASP A 916 2.86 0.94 3.68
C ASP A 916 1.49 1.25 3.05
N SER A 917 0.49 0.39 3.26
CA SER A 917 -0.90 0.74 2.93
C SER A 917 -1.35 1.94 3.77
N ILE A 918 -2.36 2.68 3.29
CA ILE A 918 -2.93 3.83 3.99
C ILE A 918 -3.24 3.46 5.45
N LEU A 919 -3.86 2.30 5.67
CA LEU A 919 -4.21 1.78 7.00
C LEU A 919 -2.99 1.31 7.81
N ASP A 920 -1.92 0.80 7.19
CA ASP A 920 -0.66 0.48 7.89
C ASP A 920 0.07 1.75 8.33
N ARG A 921 0.09 2.79 7.49
CA ARG A 921 0.69 4.10 7.80
C ARG A 921 -0.10 4.82 8.88
N GLU A 922 -1.42 4.87 8.76
CA GLU A 922 -2.30 5.43 9.79
C GLU A 922 -2.16 4.67 11.10
N GLN A 923 -2.12 3.34 11.06
CA GLN A 923 -1.97 2.55 12.27
C GLN A 923 -0.58 2.71 12.89
N LYS A 924 0.51 2.74 12.10
CA LYS A 924 1.88 3.02 12.61
C LYS A 924 2.00 4.43 13.18
N GLN A 925 1.37 5.42 12.54
CA GLN A 925 1.26 6.78 13.06
C GLN A 925 0.46 6.82 14.37
N SER A 926 -0.59 5.99 14.49
CA SER A 926 -1.39 5.87 15.70
C SER A 926 -0.69 5.08 16.83
N VAL A 927 0.18 4.13 16.49
CA VAL A 927 0.94 3.28 17.43
C VAL A 927 2.09 4.07 18.07
N GLY A 928 2.54 5.16 17.44
CA GLY A 928 3.43 6.16 18.03
C GLY A 928 2.79 7.05 19.12
N LEU A 929 1.47 6.98 19.33
CA LEU A 929 0.73 7.87 20.25
C LEU A 929 0.54 7.31 21.68
N ASN A 930 1.22 6.22 22.07
CA ASN A 930 1.04 5.66 23.41
C ASN A 930 2.20 5.97 24.37
N LYS A 931 2.18 7.20 24.89
CA LYS A 931 2.59 7.55 26.27
C LYS A 931 1.83 8.80 26.74
N PHE A 932 0.73 8.59 27.46
CA PHE A 932 -0.05 9.57 28.25
C PHE A 932 -0.11 11.02 27.71
N GLU A 933 -0.89 11.21 26.65
CA GLU A 933 -1.17 12.53 26.08
C GLU A 933 -2.18 13.37 26.90
N PHE A 934 -2.89 12.79 27.87
CA PHE A 934 -3.93 13.52 28.62
C PHE A 934 -3.63 13.48 30.13
N SER A 935 -3.71 14.63 30.82
CA SER A 935 -3.71 14.71 32.28
C SER A 935 -5.12 14.55 32.85
N PHE A 936 -5.23 13.97 34.04
CA PHE A 936 -6.45 14.02 34.84
C PHE A 936 -6.35 15.19 35.80
N ASP A 937 -7.33 16.08 35.78
CA ASP A 937 -7.35 17.23 36.67
C ASP A 937 -8.40 17.03 37.76
N LYS A 938 -9.65 17.45 37.51
CA LYS A 938 -10.72 17.45 38.51
C LYS A 938 -11.89 16.60 38.06
N LYS A 939 -12.50 15.85 38.98
CA LYS A 939 -13.81 15.21 38.73
C LYS A 939 -14.88 16.27 38.51
N ILE A 940 -15.51 16.26 37.33
CA ILE A 940 -16.56 17.21 36.93
C ILE A 940 -17.96 16.62 36.97
N GLY A 941 -18.09 15.29 37.05
CA GLY A 941 -19.39 14.65 37.18
C GLY A 941 -19.33 13.16 37.51
N SER A 942 -20.49 12.57 37.73
CA SER A 942 -20.70 11.12 37.81
C SER A 942 -22.02 10.78 37.14
N GLY A 943 -21.97 9.91 36.13
CA GLY A 943 -23.15 9.40 35.43
C GLY A 943 -23.56 8.01 35.94
N SER A 944 -24.64 7.48 35.38
CA SER A 944 -25.18 6.13 35.69
C SER A 944 -24.21 4.98 35.39
N PHE A 945 -23.23 5.22 34.52
CA PHE A 945 -22.33 4.20 33.97
C PHE A 945 -20.83 4.51 34.22
N GLY A 946 -20.50 5.55 34.99
CA GLY A 946 -19.10 5.94 35.18
C GLY A 946 -18.85 7.30 35.83
N GLN A 947 -17.58 7.60 36.08
CA GLN A 947 -17.12 8.91 36.59
C GLN A 947 -16.61 9.78 35.43
N ILE A 948 -16.80 11.11 35.51
CA ILE A 948 -16.36 12.05 34.49
C ILE A 948 -15.35 13.03 35.09
N PHE A 949 -14.21 13.16 34.44
CA PHE A 949 -13.09 14.02 34.81
C PHE A 949 -12.84 15.07 33.73
N LEU A 950 -12.42 16.25 34.16
CA LEU A 950 -11.73 17.21 33.31
C LEU A 950 -10.29 16.72 33.12
N GLY A 951 -9.80 16.81 31.90
CA GLY A 951 -8.39 16.61 31.62
C GLY A 951 -7.88 17.59 30.57
N THR A 952 -6.57 17.65 30.41
CA THR A 952 -5.92 18.51 29.42
C THR A 952 -5.04 17.66 28.50
N ASN A 953 -5.15 17.88 27.19
CA ASN A 953 -4.20 17.32 26.22
C ASN A 953 -2.84 18.01 26.39
N LYS A 954 -1.82 17.26 26.79
CA LYS A 954 -0.47 17.75 27.07
C LYS A 954 0.28 18.26 25.83
N GLN A 955 -0.11 17.86 24.62
CA GLN A 955 0.52 18.33 23.39
C GLN A 955 -0.12 19.61 22.86
N THR A 956 -1.45 19.72 22.94
CA THR A 956 -2.18 20.86 22.36
C THR A 956 -2.59 21.90 23.40
N GLY A 957 -2.52 21.56 24.70
CA GLY A 957 -3.03 22.39 25.79
C GLY A 957 -4.57 22.46 25.86
N GLN A 958 -5.28 21.63 25.09
CA GLN A 958 -6.74 21.68 24.98
C GLN A 958 -7.43 20.90 26.11
N ASP A 959 -8.45 21.51 26.72
CA ASP A 959 -9.30 20.85 27.73
C ASP A 959 -10.26 19.84 27.11
N VAL A 960 -10.41 18.69 27.77
CA VAL A 960 -11.20 17.53 27.34
C VAL A 960 -12.01 16.93 28.50
N ALA A 961 -13.10 16.24 28.18
CA ALA A 961 -13.85 15.44 29.14
C ALA A 961 -13.43 13.96 29.05
N ILE A 962 -13.10 13.37 30.19
CA ILE A 962 -12.66 11.98 30.32
C ILE A 962 -13.71 11.19 31.12
N LYS A 963 -14.44 10.29 30.46
CA LYS A 963 -15.40 9.38 31.09
C LYS A 963 -14.70 8.05 31.42
N LEU A 964 -14.87 7.56 32.64
CA LEU A 964 -14.28 6.34 33.18
C LEU A 964 -15.37 5.37 33.64
N GLU A 965 -15.29 4.12 33.21
CA GLU A 965 -16.18 3.03 33.65
C GLU A 965 -15.35 1.83 34.11
N ALA A 966 -15.63 1.26 35.27
CA ALA A 966 -14.93 0.06 35.72
C ALA A 966 -15.24 -1.14 34.81
N ILE A 967 -14.22 -1.86 34.35
CA ILE A 967 -14.37 -3.05 33.50
C ILE A 967 -15.16 -4.15 34.22
N ALA A 968 -15.05 -4.21 35.55
CA ALA A 968 -15.77 -5.16 36.39
C ALA A 968 -17.30 -4.92 36.49
N ASN A 969 -17.82 -3.83 35.93
CA ASN A 969 -19.26 -3.58 35.93
C ASN A 969 -20.01 -4.69 35.18
N LYS A 970 -21.18 -5.08 35.70
CA LYS A 970 -21.99 -6.21 35.19
C LYS A 970 -22.34 -6.09 33.70
N HIS A 971 -22.45 -4.86 33.19
CA HIS A 971 -22.69 -4.56 31.77
C HIS A 971 -21.89 -3.30 31.36
N PRO A 972 -20.63 -3.43 30.92
CA PRO A 972 -19.84 -2.27 30.52
C PRO A 972 -20.34 -1.69 29.19
N GLN A 973 -20.70 -0.41 29.17
CA GLN A 973 -21.32 0.24 28.02
C GLN A 973 -20.39 1.27 27.34
N LEU A 974 -19.31 1.68 28.00
CA LEU A 974 -18.53 2.85 27.57
C LEU A 974 -17.73 2.61 26.27
N ILE A 975 -17.20 1.40 26.06
CA ILE A 975 -16.54 1.05 24.79
C ILE A 975 -17.56 1.04 23.63
N PHE A 976 -18.77 0.55 23.88
CA PHE A 976 -19.84 0.52 22.89
C PHE A 976 -20.27 1.95 22.53
N GLU A 977 -20.49 2.79 23.54
CA GLU A 977 -20.75 4.22 23.39
C GLU A 977 -19.66 4.92 22.56
N GLY A 978 -18.38 4.72 22.89
CA GLY A 978 -17.26 5.30 22.16
C GLY A 978 -17.19 4.86 20.68
N LYS A 979 -17.63 3.65 20.35
CA LYS A 979 -17.77 3.21 18.94
C LYS A 979 -18.88 3.95 18.21
N LEU A 980 -20.00 4.24 18.88
CA LEU A 980 -21.10 5.00 18.28
C LEU A 980 -20.69 6.44 17.97
N TYR A 981 -19.91 7.08 18.85
CA TYR A 981 -19.34 8.40 18.56
C TYR A 981 -18.52 8.43 17.26
N LYS A 982 -17.72 7.41 16.97
CA LYS A 982 -16.98 7.30 15.70
C LYS A 982 -17.90 7.19 14.48
N VAL A 983 -19.03 6.50 14.62
CA VAL A 983 -20.04 6.37 13.54
C VAL A 983 -20.80 7.67 13.29
N LEU A 984 -21.02 8.45 14.35
CA LEU A 984 -21.77 9.71 14.34
C LEU A 984 -20.88 10.94 14.08
N GLN A 985 -19.56 10.77 13.98
CA GLN A 985 -18.59 11.86 13.82
C GLN A 985 -18.85 12.69 12.55
N GLY A 986 -18.71 14.01 12.66
CA GLY A 986 -18.99 14.98 11.60
C GLY A 986 -20.44 15.50 11.57
N GLY A 987 -21.32 15.02 12.46
CA GLY A 987 -22.67 15.56 12.65
C GLY A 987 -22.70 16.84 13.49
N ILE A 988 -23.58 17.79 13.13
CA ILE A 988 -23.78 19.02 13.92
C ILE A 988 -24.41 18.67 15.28
N GLY A 989 -23.77 19.10 16.37
CA GLY A 989 -24.17 18.80 17.75
C GLY A 989 -23.90 17.36 18.19
N ILE A 990 -22.90 16.72 17.58
CA ILE A 990 -22.29 15.48 18.09
C ILE A 990 -20.89 15.83 18.62
N PRO A 991 -20.58 15.55 19.91
CA PRO A 991 -19.25 15.82 20.45
C PRO A 991 -18.17 15.01 19.76
N GLN A 992 -17.00 15.60 19.57
CA GLN A 992 -15.85 14.87 19.02
C GLN A 992 -15.29 13.89 20.05
N ALA A 993 -15.17 12.61 19.70
CA ALA A 993 -14.43 11.63 20.49
C ALA A 993 -12.96 11.61 20.06
N TYR A 994 -12.06 11.96 20.98
CA TYR A 994 -10.62 11.98 20.74
C TYR A 994 -10.00 10.61 20.91
N TRP A 995 -10.43 9.86 21.93
CA TRP A 995 -9.85 8.55 22.23
C TRP A 995 -10.84 7.63 22.95
N VAL A 996 -10.76 6.33 22.67
CA VAL A 996 -11.57 5.29 23.32
C VAL A 996 -10.71 4.04 23.51
N GLY A 997 -10.68 3.49 24.72
CA GLY A 997 -9.92 2.30 25.02
C GLY A 997 -10.12 1.82 26.46
N SER A 998 -9.34 0.82 26.84
CA SER A 998 -9.32 0.27 28.20
C SER A 998 -7.91 0.39 28.73
N GLU A 999 -7.76 0.89 29.97
CA GLU A 999 -6.49 1.06 30.63
C GLU A 999 -6.63 0.65 32.11
N GLY A 1000 -5.82 -0.32 32.53
CA GLY A 1000 -5.95 -0.94 33.85
C GLY A 1000 -7.34 -1.55 34.06
N GLU A 1001 -8.00 -1.20 35.16
CA GLU A 1001 -9.35 -1.69 35.51
C GLU A 1001 -10.49 -0.84 34.93
N TYR A 1002 -10.19 0.12 34.05
CA TYR A 1002 -11.17 1.08 33.54
C TYR A 1002 -11.26 1.10 32.01
N ASN A 1003 -12.48 1.20 31.49
CA ASN A 1003 -12.77 1.71 30.17
C ASN A 1003 -12.72 3.24 30.23
N ILE A 1004 -12.11 3.86 29.23
CA ILE A 1004 -11.89 5.30 29.18
C ILE A 1004 -12.35 5.85 27.82
N LEU A 1005 -13.11 6.94 27.85
CA LEU A 1005 -13.58 7.69 26.69
C LEU A 1005 -13.22 9.16 26.87
N VAL A 1006 -12.36 9.67 25.99
CA VAL A 1006 -11.92 11.07 25.94
C VAL A 1006 -12.68 11.78 24.83
N MET A 1007 -13.39 12.86 25.15
CA MET A 1007 -14.24 13.60 24.22
C MET A 1007 -14.18 15.13 24.43
N GLU A 1008 -14.75 15.88 23.50
CA GLU A 1008 -14.94 17.33 23.58
C GLU A 1008 -15.61 17.72 24.90
N LEU A 1009 -15.01 18.66 25.63
CA LEU A 1009 -15.59 19.22 26.84
C LEU A 1009 -16.76 20.14 26.45
N LEU A 1010 -17.92 19.94 27.07
CA LEU A 1010 -19.15 20.69 26.81
C LEU A 1010 -19.58 21.50 28.05
N GLY A 1011 -20.50 22.45 27.83
CA GLY A 1011 -21.12 23.26 28.87
C GLY A 1011 -22.25 22.55 29.62
N PRO A 1012 -23.05 23.29 30.41
CA PRO A 1012 -24.17 22.74 31.18
C PRO A 1012 -25.19 21.97 30.33
N ASN A 1013 -25.87 20.99 30.95
CA ASN A 1013 -27.00 20.31 30.32
C ASN A 1013 -28.29 21.14 30.43
N LEU A 1014 -29.33 20.78 29.66
CA LEU A 1014 -30.59 21.52 29.64
C LEU A 1014 -31.34 21.45 30.99
N GLU A 1015 -31.15 20.43 31.83
CA GLU A 1015 -31.75 20.39 33.18
C GLU A 1015 -31.12 21.43 34.11
N ASP A 1016 -29.79 21.56 34.06
CA ASP A 1016 -29.06 22.57 34.84
C ASP A 1016 -29.47 23.98 34.43
N LEU A 1017 -29.56 24.25 33.13
CA LEU A 1017 -30.05 25.53 32.59
C LEU A 1017 -31.52 25.78 32.97
N PHE A 1018 -32.33 24.73 32.99
CA PHE A 1018 -33.73 24.83 33.40
C PHE A 1018 -33.86 25.22 34.86
N ASN A 1019 -33.05 24.63 35.74
CA ASN A 1019 -33.00 25.00 37.15
C ASN A 1019 -32.50 26.44 37.35
N GLN A 1020 -31.50 26.89 36.56
CA GLN A 1020 -31.04 28.28 36.58
C GLN A 1020 -32.14 29.27 36.15
N CYS A 1021 -32.97 28.90 35.18
CA CYS A 1021 -34.15 29.65 34.76
C CYS A 1021 -35.38 29.45 35.67
N LYS A 1022 -35.19 29.08 36.96
CA LYS A 1022 -36.28 28.87 37.93
C LYS A 1022 -37.32 27.85 37.48
N ARG A 1023 -36.90 26.82 36.74
CA ARG A 1023 -37.72 25.69 36.26
C ARG A 1023 -38.88 26.10 35.35
N HIS A 1024 -38.66 27.13 34.54
CA HIS A 1024 -39.59 27.52 33.49
C HIS A 1024 -38.82 28.10 32.30
N PHE A 1025 -39.04 27.56 31.10
CA PHE A 1025 -38.56 28.16 29.87
C PHE A 1025 -39.70 28.83 29.11
N SER A 1026 -39.40 29.98 28.51
CA SER A 1026 -40.29 30.69 27.61
C SER A 1026 -40.60 29.86 26.37
N LEU A 1027 -41.76 30.11 25.78
CA LEU A 1027 -42.16 29.46 24.53
C LEU A 1027 -41.12 29.68 23.41
N LYS A 1028 -40.50 30.86 23.34
CA LYS A 1028 -39.41 31.15 22.39
C LYS A 1028 -38.26 30.15 22.55
N THR A 1029 -37.76 29.99 23.77
CA THR A 1029 -36.65 29.09 24.11
C THR A 1029 -36.99 27.64 23.80
N VAL A 1030 -38.19 27.17 24.17
CA VAL A 1030 -38.61 25.79 23.92
C VAL A 1030 -38.75 25.48 22.42
N LEU A 1031 -39.23 26.43 21.61
CA LEU A 1031 -39.31 26.24 20.16
C LEU A 1031 -37.93 26.14 19.49
N MET A 1032 -36.95 26.93 19.94
CA MET A 1032 -35.57 26.82 19.45
C MET A 1032 -34.93 25.47 19.85
N ILE A 1033 -35.15 25.04 21.10
CA ILE A 1033 -34.71 23.72 21.58
C ILE A 1033 -35.35 22.61 20.74
N ALA A 1034 -36.66 22.68 20.47
CA ALA A 1034 -37.39 21.67 19.69
C ALA A 1034 -36.79 21.49 18.29
N GLN A 1035 -36.48 22.59 17.60
CA GLN A 1035 -35.87 22.53 16.26
C GLN A 1035 -34.49 21.84 16.28
N GLN A 1036 -33.66 22.14 17.29
CA GLN A 1036 -32.34 21.53 17.41
C GLN A 1036 -32.45 20.05 17.80
N MET A 1037 -33.25 19.68 18.81
CA MET A 1037 -33.45 18.29 19.24
C MET A 1037 -33.96 17.41 18.11
N LEU A 1038 -34.97 17.86 17.34
CA LEU A 1038 -35.48 17.14 16.19
C LEU A 1038 -34.41 16.94 15.11
N SER A 1039 -33.55 17.94 14.89
CA SER A 1039 -32.44 17.84 13.93
C SER A 1039 -31.37 16.85 14.39
N ARG A 1040 -31.07 16.76 15.70
CA ARG A 1040 -30.12 15.76 16.24
C ARG A 1040 -30.67 14.34 16.09
N ILE A 1041 -31.94 14.15 16.41
CA ILE A 1041 -32.56 12.83 16.34
C ILE A 1041 -32.76 12.37 14.90
N GLU A 1042 -33.12 13.28 13.98
CA GLU A 1042 -33.14 12.98 12.54
C GLU A 1042 -31.76 12.49 12.06
N PHE A 1043 -30.68 13.16 12.47
CA PHE A 1043 -29.32 12.75 12.13
C PHE A 1043 -28.98 11.36 12.67
N ILE A 1044 -29.27 11.07 13.94
CA ILE A 1044 -29.03 9.76 14.55
C ILE A 1044 -29.84 8.66 13.83
N HIS A 1045 -31.11 8.93 13.54
CA HIS A 1045 -31.98 8.01 12.81
C HIS A 1045 -31.48 7.78 11.38
N SER A 1046 -30.93 8.80 10.71
CA SER A 1046 -30.30 8.64 9.38
C SER A 1046 -29.11 7.68 9.38
N LYS A 1047 -28.44 7.53 10.53
CA LYS A 1047 -27.32 6.60 10.76
C LYS A 1047 -27.78 5.22 11.25
N ASN A 1048 -29.06 4.90 11.10
CA ASN A 1048 -29.68 3.61 11.43
C ASN A 1048 -29.73 3.29 12.94
N LEU A 1049 -29.62 4.31 13.80
CA LEU A 1049 -29.62 4.20 15.26
C LEU A 1049 -30.86 4.84 15.85
N ILE A 1050 -31.27 4.41 17.05
CA ILE A 1050 -32.23 5.08 17.94
C ILE A 1050 -31.53 5.32 19.29
N HIS A 1051 -31.87 6.42 19.97
CA HIS A 1051 -31.18 6.85 21.17
C HIS A 1051 -31.67 6.11 22.43
N ARG A 1052 -32.99 5.98 22.60
CA ARG A 1052 -33.68 5.28 23.72
C ARG A 1052 -33.53 5.88 25.13
N ASP A 1053 -32.92 7.05 25.27
CA ASP A 1053 -32.82 7.75 26.58
C ASP A 1053 -32.84 9.28 26.41
N ILE A 1054 -33.90 9.77 25.77
CA ILE A 1054 -34.14 11.21 25.60
C ILE A 1054 -34.56 11.80 26.95
N LYS A 1055 -33.73 12.70 27.48
CA LYS A 1055 -33.97 13.46 28.71
C LYS A 1055 -33.15 14.76 28.69
N PRO A 1056 -33.54 15.80 29.45
CA PRO A 1056 -32.82 17.08 29.50
C PRO A 1056 -31.32 16.94 29.81
N ASP A 1057 -30.94 16.00 30.68
CA ASP A 1057 -29.54 15.76 31.09
C ASP A 1057 -28.61 15.33 29.94
N ASN A 1058 -29.17 14.70 28.89
CA ASN A 1058 -28.40 14.19 27.75
C ASN A 1058 -28.26 15.22 26.61
N PHE A 1059 -28.76 16.45 26.80
CA PHE A 1059 -28.59 17.55 25.87
C PHE A 1059 -27.79 18.68 26.53
N LEU A 1060 -26.61 18.98 25.99
CA LEU A 1060 -25.66 19.96 26.54
C LEU A 1060 -25.42 21.10 25.56
N ILE A 1061 -25.03 22.28 26.04
CA ILE A 1061 -24.61 23.38 25.17
C ILE A 1061 -23.10 23.35 24.88
N GLY A 1062 -22.69 23.85 23.72
CA GLY A 1062 -21.26 24.02 23.42
C GLY A 1062 -20.59 25.09 24.30
N LEU A 1063 -19.27 25.04 24.43
CA LEU A 1063 -18.50 26.06 25.15
C LEU A 1063 -18.24 27.29 24.28
N THR A 1064 -18.17 28.47 24.90
CA THR A 1064 -17.74 29.75 24.29
C THR A 1064 -18.48 30.08 22.98
N GLN A 1065 -17.80 30.01 21.83
CA GLN A 1065 -18.29 30.36 20.49
C GLN A 1065 -19.35 29.40 19.92
N LYS A 1066 -19.64 28.27 20.60
CA LYS A 1066 -20.66 27.29 20.21
C LYS A 1066 -21.83 27.21 21.22
N SER A 1067 -22.02 28.23 22.06
CA SER A 1067 -23.04 28.22 23.13
C SER A 1067 -24.49 28.20 22.64
N ASP A 1068 -24.73 28.51 21.37
CA ASP A 1068 -26.03 28.43 20.70
C ASP A 1068 -26.34 27.04 20.12
N ILE A 1069 -25.36 26.12 20.12
CA ILE A 1069 -25.50 24.76 19.59
C ILE A 1069 -25.78 23.78 20.74
N ILE A 1070 -26.88 23.04 20.62
CA ILE A 1070 -27.23 21.93 21.50
C ILE A 1070 -26.58 20.65 20.96
N TYR A 1071 -25.83 19.99 21.82
CA TYR A 1071 -25.18 18.70 21.63
C TYR A 1071 -25.98 17.59 22.30
N ILE A 1072 -25.94 16.39 21.75
CA ILE A 1072 -26.53 15.18 22.35
C ILE A 1072 -25.43 14.21 22.78
N ILE A 1073 -25.58 13.65 23.98
CA ILE A 1073 -24.60 12.74 24.62
C ILE A 1073 -25.28 11.49 25.19
N ASP A 1074 -24.47 10.57 25.71
CA ASP A 1074 -24.89 9.34 26.40
C ASP A 1074 -25.58 8.31 25.50
N PHE A 1075 -24.79 7.74 24.58
CA PHE A 1075 -25.24 6.68 23.67
C PHE A 1075 -25.15 5.27 24.27
N GLY A 1076 -24.93 5.13 25.59
CA GLY A 1076 -24.79 3.83 26.26
C GLY A 1076 -26.01 2.91 26.09
N LEU A 1077 -27.19 3.52 26.00
CA LEU A 1077 -28.45 2.81 25.74
C LEU A 1077 -28.87 2.85 24.26
N SER A 1078 -28.08 3.35 23.32
CA SER A 1078 -28.50 3.40 21.91
C SER A 1078 -28.54 2.02 21.25
N LYS A 1079 -29.35 1.87 20.19
CA LYS A 1079 -29.52 0.59 19.47
C LYS A 1079 -29.72 0.81 17.98
N LYS A 1080 -29.29 -0.14 17.15
CA LYS A 1080 -29.60 -0.14 15.71
C LYS A 1080 -31.05 -0.59 15.50
N TYR A 1081 -31.84 0.23 14.81
CA TYR A 1081 -33.24 -0.08 14.50
C TYR A 1081 -33.43 -0.70 13.11
N ARG A 1082 -32.41 -0.66 12.25
CA ARG A 1082 -32.41 -1.32 10.95
C ARG A 1082 -31.01 -1.73 10.51
N ASP A 1083 -30.93 -2.74 9.65
CA ASP A 1083 -29.68 -3.17 9.04
C ASP A 1083 -29.17 -2.13 8.01
N GLN A 1084 -27.86 -1.85 8.01
CA GLN A 1084 -27.27 -0.84 7.13
C GLN A 1084 -27.17 -1.28 5.67
N ARG A 1085 -27.08 -2.58 5.40
CA ARG A 1085 -26.91 -3.16 4.06
C ARG A 1085 -28.27 -3.49 3.44
N THR A 1086 -29.17 -4.09 4.21
CA THR A 1086 -30.48 -4.52 3.69
C THR A 1086 -31.58 -3.49 3.90
N ASN A 1087 -31.34 -2.46 4.72
CA ASN A 1087 -32.35 -1.50 5.19
C ASN A 1087 -33.55 -2.12 5.91
N LEU A 1088 -33.46 -3.41 6.28
CA LEU A 1088 -34.53 -4.13 6.95
C LEU A 1088 -34.69 -3.63 8.39
N HIS A 1089 -35.92 -3.27 8.76
CA HIS A 1089 -36.24 -2.82 10.12
C HIS A 1089 -36.15 -3.98 11.12
N ILE A 1090 -35.81 -3.69 12.38
CA ILE A 1090 -35.89 -4.69 13.45
C ILE A 1090 -37.32 -5.21 13.56
N PRO A 1091 -37.52 -6.50 13.89
CA PRO A 1091 -38.85 -7.06 14.04
C PRO A 1091 -39.55 -6.48 15.27
N TYR A 1092 -40.86 -6.33 15.17
CA TYR A 1092 -41.71 -5.98 16.31
C TYR A 1092 -41.65 -7.08 17.37
N ARG A 1093 -41.45 -6.70 18.64
CA ARG A 1093 -41.36 -7.62 19.79
C ARG A 1093 -42.00 -6.99 21.02
N GLU A 1094 -42.61 -7.82 21.86
CA GLU A 1094 -43.22 -7.44 23.15
C GLU A 1094 -42.49 -8.13 24.31
N GLY A 1095 -42.77 -7.73 25.56
CA GLY A 1095 -42.15 -8.30 26.76
C GLY A 1095 -40.73 -7.78 27.07
N LYS A 1096 -40.36 -6.60 26.57
CA LYS A 1096 -39.10 -5.93 26.92
C LYS A 1096 -39.18 -5.25 28.28
N SER A 1097 -38.06 -5.26 29.02
CA SER A 1097 -37.92 -4.46 30.23
C SER A 1097 -37.81 -2.97 29.89
N LEU A 1098 -38.38 -2.12 30.75
CA LEU A 1098 -38.26 -0.66 30.63
C LEU A 1098 -36.79 -0.25 30.50
N THR A 1099 -36.45 0.35 29.36
CA THR A 1099 -35.09 0.82 29.04
C THR A 1099 -35.16 2.32 28.79
N GLY A 1100 -34.31 3.09 29.49
CA GLY A 1100 -34.33 4.55 29.48
C GLY A 1100 -35.06 5.17 30.67
N THR A 1101 -35.10 6.50 30.72
CA THR A 1101 -35.65 7.25 31.86
C THR A 1101 -37.18 7.22 31.88
N ALA A 1102 -37.76 6.51 32.86
CA ALA A 1102 -39.21 6.26 32.98
C ALA A 1102 -40.12 7.50 32.82
N ARG A 1103 -39.65 8.67 33.30
CA ARG A 1103 -40.36 9.96 33.23
C ARG A 1103 -40.63 10.39 31.78
N TYR A 1104 -39.66 10.22 30.89
CA TYR A 1104 -39.72 10.68 29.50
C TYR A 1104 -39.94 9.54 28.50
N ALA A 1105 -39.78 8.28 28.91
CA ALA A 1105 -40.02 7.12 28.04
C ALA A 1105 -41.46 7.09 27.45
N SER A 1106 -41.60 6.62 26.21
CA SER A 1106 -42.89 6.50 25.53
C SER A 1106 -43.86 5.53 26.24
N VAL A 1107 -45.16 5.65 25.95
CA VAL A 1107 -46.16 4.68 26.44
C VAL A 1107 -45.83 3.26 25.99
N ASN A 1108 -45.40 3.08 24.74
CA ASN A 1108 -44.99 1.77 24.20
C ASN A 1108 -43.85 1.15 25.01
N THR A 1109 -42.89 1.96 25.46
CA THR A 1109 -41.75 1.50 26.26
C THR A 1109 -42.20 0.97 27.62
N HIS A 1110 -43.22 1.61 28.22
CA HIS A 1110 -43.84 1.13 29.47
C HIS A 1110 -44.64 -0.16 29.28
N LEU A 1111 -45.25 -0.35 28.11
CA LEU A 1111 -45.97 -1.58 27.72
C LEU A 1111 -45.02 -2.72 27.31
N GLY A 1112 -43.71 -2.52 27.37
CA GLY A 1112 -42.71 -3.53 27.01
C GLY A 1112 -42.61 -3.81 25.51
N VAL A 1113 -43.10 -2.90 24.68
CA VAL A 1113 -42.93 -2.95 23.22
C VAL A 1113 -41.50 -2.53 22.87
N GLU A 1114 -40.90 -3.22 21.90
CA GLU A 1114 -39.59 -2.86 21.35
C GLU A 1114 -39.60 -1.41 20.85
N GLN A 1115 -38.56 -0.64 21.18
CA GLN A 1115 -38.50 0.78 20.84
C GLN A 1115 -38.11 0.98 19.37
N SER A 1116 -38.72 1.97 18.72
CA SER A 1116 -38.33 2.48 17.40
C SER A 1116 -38.29 4.01 17.37
N ARG A 1117 -38.11 4.57 16.17
CA ARG A 1117 -37.94 6.02 15.96
C ARG A 1117 -39.09 6.86 16.52
N ARG A 1118 -40.32 6.32 16.55
CA ARG A 1118 -41.50 7.02 17.10
C ARG A 1118 -41.39 7.25 18.61
N ASP A 1119 -40.69 6.36 19.32
CA ASP A 1119 -40.55 6.43 20.77
C ASP A 1119 -39.57 7.53 21.20
N ASP A 1120 -38.49 7.74 20.45
CA ASP A 1120 -37.58 8.88 20.65
C ASP A 1120 -38.31 10.23 20.40
N LEU A 1121 -39.22 10.29 19.43
CA LEU A 1121 -40.03 11.48 19.15
C LEU A 1121 -41.07 11.76 20.24
N GLU A 1122 -41.79 10.73 20.71
CA GLU A 1122 -42.73 10.89 21.82
C GLU A 1122 -42.01 11.39 23.09
N ALA A 1123 -40.80 10.88 23.35
CA ALA A 1123 -39.96 11.33 24.46
C ALA A 1123 -39.52 12.80 24.32
N ILE A 1124 -39.16 13.27 23.12
CA ILE A 1124 -38.89 14.69 22.87
C ILE A 1124 -40.12 15.52 23.23
N GLY A 1125 -41.32 15.10 22.80
CA GLY A 1125 -42.58 15.79 23.13
C GLY A 1125 -42.75 15.98 24.64
N TYR A 1126 -42.54 14.93 25.44
CA TYR A 1126 -42.62 15.02 26.90
C TYR A 1126 -41.57 15.96 27.49
N VAL A 1127 -40.35 16.00 26.95
CA VAL A 1127 -39.30 16.96 27.38
C VAL A 1127 -39.71 18.40 27.09
N LEU A 1128 -40.30 18.68 25.92
CA LEU A 1128 -40.73 20.04 25.56
C LEU A 1128 -41.88 20.53 26.45
N VAL A 1129 -42.88 19.69 26.72
CA VAL A 1129 -43.98 20.02 27.66
C VAL A 1129 -43.44 20.22 29.08
N TYR A 1130 -42.47 19.39 29.49
CA TYR A 1130 -41.83 19.53 30.80
C TYR A 1130 -41.16 20.90 30.99
N PHE A 1131 -40.49 21.42 29.96
CA PHE A 1131 -39.87 22.75 30.01
C PHE A 1131 -40.89 23.90 30.08
N LEU A 1132 -42.06 23.76 29.46
CA LEU A 1132 -43.11 24.78 29.51
C LEU A 1132 -43.89 24.75 30.83
N ASN A 1133 -44.27 23.56 31.29
CA ASN A 1133 -45.17 23.40 32.45
C ASN A 1133 -44.44 23.26 33.79
N GLY A 1134 -43.10 23.16 33.80
CA GLY A 1134 -42.31 22.97 35.03
C GLY A 1134 -42.27 21.53 35.55
N GLN A 1135 -43.35 20.78 35.29
CA GLN A 1135 -43.55 19.39 35.70
C GLN A 1135 -44.50 18.66 34.74
N LEU A 1136 -44.41 17.33 34.72
CA LEU A 1136 -45.31 16.42 34.03
C LEU A 1136 -46.36 15.83 34.99
N PRO A 1137 -47.57 15.48 34.51
CA PRO A 1137 -48.68 15.02 35.35
C PRO A 1137 -48.37 13.77 36.21
N TRP A 1138 -47.44 12.92 35.77
CA TRP A 1138 -47.03 11.68 36.44
C TRP A 1138 -45.82 11.86 37.39
N GLN A 1139 -45.48 13.09 37.78
CA GLN A 1139 -44.44 13.38 38.78
C GLN A 1139 -45.04 13.49 40.20
N GLY A 1140 -44.27 13.08 41.23
CA GLY A 1140 -44.69 13.20 42.64
C GLY A 1140 -45.52 12.04 43.21
N LEU A 1141 -45.66 10.92 42.47
CA LEU A 1141 -46.39 9.73 42.92
C LEU A 1141 -45.69 9.04 44.11
N LYS A 1142 -46.41 8.84 45.22
CA LYS A 1142 -45.92 8.15 46.43
C LYS A 1142 -46.10 6.64 46.30
N THR A 1143 -44.99 5.88 46.33
CA THR A 1143 -44.95 4.41 46.35
C THR A 1143 -43.76 3.90 47.13
N ASP A 1144 -43.91 2.74 47.79
CA ASP A 1144 -42.85 2.14 48.62
C ASP A 1144 -41.85 1.30 47.79
N ASN A 1145 -42.26 0.79 46.62
CA ASN A 1145 -41.43 -0.03 45.72
C ASN A 1145 -41.16 0.64 44.36
N LYS A 1146 -39.98 0.38 43.78
CA LYS A 1146 -39.56 0.91 42.47
C LYS A 1146 -40.39 0.36 41.30
N LYS A 1147 -40.83 -0.90 41.37
CA LYS A 1147 -41.63 -1.55 40.32
C LYS A 1147 -43.03 -0.92 40.24
N ASP A 1148 -43.69 -0.80 41.39
CA ASP A 1148 -44.99 -0.13 41.54
C ASP A 1148 -44.95 1.33 41.10
N LYS A 1149 -43.79 2.00 41.28
CA LYS A 1149 -43.58 3.36 40.79
C LYS A 1149 -43.63 3.45 39.26
N TYR A 1150 -43.03 2.49 38.55
CA TYR A 1150 -43.02 2.47 37.10
C TYR A 1150 -44.41 2.13 36.54
N GLU A 1151 -45.11 1.20 37.17
CA GLU A 1151 -46.48 0.83 36.81
C GLU A 1151 -47.44 2.03 36.98
N LYS A 1152 -47.38 2.76 38.11
CA LYS A 1152 -48.21 3.98 38.29
C LYS A 1152 -47.87 5.11 37.31
N ILE A 1153 -46.60 5.25 36.91
CA ILE A 1153 -46.22 6.23 35.86
C ILE A 1153 -46.85 5.81 34.52
N ALA A 1154 -46.81 4.52 34.19
CA ALA A 1154 -47.43 3.99 32.97
C ALA A 1154 -48.95 4.22 32.95
N GLU A 1155 -49.65 3.87 34.04
CA GLU A 1155 -51.09 4.09 34.21
C GLU A 1155 -51.45 5.57 34.06
N SER A 1156 -50.70 6.46 34.70
CA SER A 1156 -50.92 7.90 34.62
C SER A 1156 -50.71 8.44 33.19
N LYS A 1157 -49.72 7.94 32.45
CA LYS A 1157 -49.48 8.30 31.05
C LYS A 1157 -50.60 7.83 30.12
N ILE A 1158 -51.13 6.63 30.36
CA ILE A 1158 -52.23 6.07 29.57
C ILE A 1158 -53.54 6.82 29.87
N ALA A 1159 -53.79 7.18 31.13
CA ALA A 1159 -54.99 7.88 31.56
C ALA A 1159 -55.00 9.37 31.17
N THR A 1160 -53.85 9.97 30.90
CA THR A 1160 -53.76 11.40 30.52
C THR A 1160 -53.98 11.56 29.02
N SER A 1161 -55.07 12.23 28.64
CA SER A 1161 -55.34 12.56 27.24
C SER A 1161 -54.36 13.62 26.71
N ILE A 1162 -54.18 13.69 25.39
CA ILE A 1162 -53.24 14.66 24.78
C ILE A 1162 -53.71 16.10 25.02
N GLU A 1163 -55.03 16.33 25.00
CA GLU A 1163 -55.65 17.63 25.24
C GLU A 1163 -55.35 18.10 26.67
N LYS A 1164 -55.42 17.20 27.64
CA LYS A 1164 -55.08 17.49 29.05
C LYS A 1164 -53.58 17.69 29.25
N LEU A 1165 -52.74 16.93 28.54
CA LEU A 1165 -51.28 17.07 28.62
C LEU A 1165 -50.81 18.42 28.06
N CYS A 1166 -51.47 18.90 26.99
CA CYS A 1166 -51.14 20.15 26.31
C CYS A 1166 -52.06 21.31 26.72
N GLU A 1167 -52.76 21.20 27.85
CA GLU A 1167 -53.65 22.25 28.35
C GLU A 1167 -52.87 23.55 28.58
N GLY A 1168 -53.35 24.65 27.99
CA GLY A 1168 -52.68 25.96 28.04
C GLY A 1168 -51.49 26.14 27.08
N LEU A 1169 -51.17 25.14 26.26
CA LEU A 1169 -50.10 25.21 25.24
C LEU A 1169 -50.67 25.48 23.83
N PRO A 1170 -49.85 25.97 22.88
CA PRO A 1170 -50.25 26.10 21.47
C PRO A 1170 -50.69 24.76 20.86
N GLU A 1171 -51.66 24.83 19.93
CA GLU A 1171 -52.26 23.66 19.26
C GLU A 1171 -51.23 22.74 18.58
N GLU A 1172 -50.09 23.29 18.14
CA GLU A 1172 -49.00 22.57 17.52
C GLU A 1172 -48.43 21.45 18.40
N PHE A 1173 -48.45 21.59 19.73
CA PHE A 1173 -47.99 20.54 20.65
C PHE A 1173 -48.95 19.34 20.63
N SER A 1174 -50.26 19.58 20.63
CA SER A 1174 -51.27 18.52 20.49
C SER A 1174 -51.18 17.83 19.13
N ILE A 1175 -50.96 18.60 18.06
CA ILE A 1175 -50.75 18.08 16.70
C ILE A 1175 -49.49 17.19 16.65
N TYR A 1176 -48.40 17.61 17.30
CA TYR A 1176 -47.16 16.84 17.39
C TYR A 1176 -47.37 15.47 18.06
N PHE A 1177 -48.05 15.43 19.21
CA PHE A 1177 -48.32 14.17 19.92
C PHE A 1177 -49.26 13.25 19.13
N ASN A 1178 -50.31 13.80 18.52
CA ASN A 1178 -51.22 13.03 17.67
C ASN A 1178 -50.47 12.38 16.50
N TYR A 1179 -49.57 13.12 15.86
CA TYR A 1179 -48.70 12.58 14.81
C TYR A 1179 -47.80 11.46 15.35
N CYS A 1180 -47.09 11.68 16.46
CA CYS A 1180 -46.19 10.69 17.05
C CYS A 1180 -46.90 9.38 17.41
N LYS A 1181 -48.13 9.46 17.95
CA LYS A 1181 -48.95 8.28 18.27
C LYS A 1181 -49.53 7.58 17.03
N SER A 1182 -49.73 8.29 15.92
CA SER A 1182 -50.22 7.67 14.67
C SER A 1182 -49.17 6.86 13.91
N LEU A 1183 -47.88 7.07 14.20
CA LEU A 1183 -46.78 6.39 13.51
C LEU A 1183 -46.76 4.88 13.79
N LYS A 1184 -46.75 4.09 12.71
CA LYS A 1184 -46.52 2.64 12.82
C LYS A 1184 -45.08 2.35 13.25
N PHE A 1185 -44.84 1.15 13.77
CA PHE A 1185 -43.54 0.75 14.34
C PHE A 1185 -42.37 0.92 13.35
N GLU A 1186 -42.57 0.55 12.08
CA GLU A 1186 -41.56 0.61 11.03
C GLU A 1186 -41.59 1.90 10.20
N GLU A 1187 -42.58 2.76 10.44
CA GLU A 1187 -42.82 3.95 9.63
C GLU A 1187 -41.72 4.99 9.80
N ARG A 1188 -41.36 5.67 8.71
CA ARG A 1188 -40.37 6.75 8.74
C ARG A 1188 -41.08 8.05 9.12
N PRO A 1189 -40.69 8.71 10.23
CA PRO A 1189 -41.25 10.01 10.58
C PRO A 1189 -40.87 11.09 9.57
N ASP A 1190 -41.78 12.05 9.36
CA ASP A 1190 -41.56 13.25 8.56
C ASP A 1190 -40.97 14.36 9.45
N TYR A 1191 -39.65 14.31 9.63
CA TYR A 1191 -38.91 15.30 10.41
C TYR A 1191 -38.99 16.70 9.81
N VAL A 1192 -39.18 16.82 8.49
CA VAL A 1192 -39.27 18.12 7.81
C VAL A 1192 -40.56 18.80 8.24
N TRP A 1193 -41.68 18.08 8.21
CA TRP A 1193 -42.97 18.59 8.68
C TRP A 1193 -42.95 18.91 10.18
N LEU A 1194 -42.38 18.04 11.02
CA LEU A 1194 -42.29 18.28 12.47
C LEU A 1194 -41.47 19.52 12.83
N LYS A 1195 -40.35 19.75 12.14
CA LYS A 1195 -39.54 20.97 12.32
C LYS A 1195 -40.28 22.20 11.81
N LYS A 1196 -40.99 22.07 10.68
CA LYS A 1196 -41.79 23.16 10.10
C LYS A 1196 -42.93 23.57 11.05
N LEU A 1197 -43.60 22.63 11.69
CA LEU A 1197 -44.67 22.87 12.66
C LEU A 1197 -44.25 23.88 13.74
N PHE A 1198 -43.12 23.64 14.40
CA PHE A 1198 -42.60 24.55 15.43
C PHE A 1198 -41.98 25.83 14.86
N LYS A 1199 -41.44 25.80 13.63
CA LYS A 1199 -40.91 26.99 12.94
C LYS A 1199 -42.00 27.97 12.52
N ASP A 1200 -43.12 27.46 12.04
CA ASP A 1200 -44.28 28.26 11.65
C ASP A 1200 -44.89 28.93 12.89
N LEU A 1201 -44.98 28.20 14.03
CA LEU A 1201 -45.37 28.77 15.32
C LEU A 1201 -44.40 29.86 15.80
N TYR A 1202 -43.08 29.63 15.68
CA TYR A 1202 -42.06 30.62 16.03
C TYR A 1202 -42.22 31.92 15.24
N THR A 1203 -42.51 31.78 13.94
CA THR A 1203 -42.75 32.92 13.03
C THR A 1203 -44.07 33.62 13.32
N ARG A 1204 -45.14 32.86 13.61
CA ARG A 1204 -46.48 33.37 13.98
C ARG A 1204 -46.43 34.22 15.25
N MET A 1205 -45.63 33.82 16.23
CA MET A 1205 -45.39 34.57 17.48
C MET A 1205 -44.43 35.76 17.30
N LYS A 1206 -43.90 36.00 16.09
CA LYS A 1206 -42.99 37.10 15.74
C LYS A 1206 -41.73 37.17 16.60
N TYR A 1207 -41.19 36.02 17.01
CA TYR A 1207 -39.94 36.00 17.75
C TYR A 1207 -38.74 36.36 16.86
N PRO A 1208 -37.76 37.15 17.35
CA PRO A 1208 -36.57 37.51 16.59
C PRO A 1208 -35.65 36.29 16.40
N ASN A 1209 -35.05 36.13 15.22
CA ASN A 1209 -34.03 35.10 14.94
C ASN A 1209 -32.65 35.57 15.44
N ASP A 1210 -32.50 35.71 16.75
CA ASP A 1210 -31.31 36.23 17.43
C ASP A 1210 -30.47 35.15 18.13
N ASN A 1211 -30.92 33.88 18.11
CA ASN A 1211 -30.34 32.75 18.86
C ASN A 1211 -30.18 33.02 20.38
N VAL A 1212 -30.98 33.93 20.94
CA VAL A 1212 -30.95 34.28 22.37
C VAL A 1212 -31.94 33.40 23.14
N PHE A 1213 -31.40 32.52 23.98
CA PHE A 1213 -32.14 31.67 24.92
C PHE A 1213 -32.38 32.40 26.26
N ASP A 1214 -33.28 31.87 27.08
CA ASP A 1214 -33.59 32.49 28.38
C ASP A 1214 -32.38 32.59 29.31
N TRP A 1215 -31.50 31.58 29.29
CA TRP A 1215 -30.27 31.57 30.07
C TRP A 1215 -29.14 32.42 29.47
N THR A 1216 -29.29 32.93 28.24
CA THR A 1216 -28.31 33.86 27.65
C THR A 1216 -28.36 35.24 28.32
N LYS A 1217 -29.43 35.52 29.08
CA LYS A 1217 -29.63 36.78 29.82
C LYS A 1217 -29.30 36.67 31.31
N LEU A 1218 -28.93 35.47 31.79
CA LEU A 1218 -28.51 35.17 33.16
C LEU A 1218 -26.98 35.16 33.21
#